data_AF-A0A6N3H6S4-F1
#
_entry.id   AF-A0A6N3H6S4-F1
#
_cell.length_a   1.000
_cell.length_b   1.000
_cell.length_c   1.000
_cell.angle_alpha   90.00
_cell.angle_beta   90.00
_cell.angle_gamma   90.00
#
_symmetry.space_group_name_H-M   'P 1'
#
loop_
_entity.id
_entity.type
_entity.pdbx_description
1 polymer ?
#
loop_
_entity_poly.entity_id
_entity_poly.type
_entity_poly.pdbx_seq_one_letter_code
_entity_poly.pdbx_strand_id
1 'polypeptide(L)'
;MYKRKRLAFLCLGMVFAFLVNSVPGYAAEGIDSLPVAGTVSIDNSVPADPSSISEAAFDTDLPDSRSSAPESESTSVPADISNETKPDDVMDPASSTSRVEAETVTEPIEGSETGTDSETLLPAEVELKKIAPVDESPSETAARSADVGDIPIDEQHFPGKVFREWLLGKREGDPANPNVFGSDDGVLTESERAAVKELRFHYSTQSGPLPPAEGLDLTGIEYFPNLTMLSVQNVEITKDLDVSQNTKLKTLSLALTGIKGTVDVSSLPDLEVLILSRNEITSLDVSHNPKLKNLGVSMLEKDGLTGKLTELDLSNNPALTYIDIDGNKLSSLDLSNNKELTTIDVDNNELQALDVSMLPKLEYLYAESNALRKIDVTKNPALIRLYVSGNAGITSMDMSNNPNLKELGVQQTTLFFLDVKNNPNLEILHVGNNPLLGFEIPDGGGSLPILYYNFLRAITVKATPEGTFDLGQLVPELDSSRISDLKGADRIEGTTLYGLKDGVDVTYYYRIGTMADGRKPNMLARIHIVQDPLPVGEAELNVHVLNSTATPEMLKQMNPILIAADGTQYQPNEIANGFRARFQDIPEGDYTVKFTYPSGYRFKAGTTVSNYPYLDTGSTVHVTAGNVMNNFYTRLSGAYSIFYDVNGGDANTSTTQTDLIPGQYSLNNAQKPTHSDQAGQAVAFIGWTSQKDLTVYSKSSSGLDLSRLLNSVQVIDKDVTVYALWGLDENGNGVADVLENKALLVFRVVNGTWADGSHGDKTVVVLLEDGKGTLSNADVPTGMKPNQNYTNGHWDQTPDTTVGSISGNHTYTYLYDTAASVPSTPQNPPPSKPAAVSASTPQTGDPFNIVLLLGLLLASCTGLLLTIVIRLRKNKCN
;
A
#
# COMPACT_ATOMS: atom_id res chain seq x y z
N MET A 1 -40.67 27.61 43.92
CA MET A 1 -41.49 26.52 44.53
C MET A 1 -41.77 25.47 43.45
N TYR A 2 -42.02 24.19 43.79
CA TYR A 2 -42.35 23.07 42.86
C TYR A 2 -41.46 22.93 41.59
N LYS A 3 -40.47 22.03 41.42
CA LYS A 3 -40.08 20.75 42.06
C LYS A 3 -40.86 19.49 41.59
N ARG A 4 -40.42 18.86 40.49
CA ARG A 4 -40.31 17.38 40.32
C ARG A 4 -39.58 16.93 39.02
N LYS A 5 -38.49 16.17 39.23
CA LYS A 5 -37.96 14.97 38.50
C LYS A 5 -37.46 15.14 37.04
N ARG A 6 -36.16 14.89 36.73
CA ARG A 6 -35.38 13.61 36.67
C ARG A 6 -35.81 12.71 35.51
N LEU A 7 -34.95 12.08 34.69
CA LEU A 7 -33.47 11.92 34.60
C LEU A 7 -33.14 11.79 33.07
N ALA A 8 -31.94 11.95 32.49
CA ALA A 8 -30.58 11.67 32.97
C ALA A 8 -29.51 12.63 32.40
N PHE A 9 -28.24 12.40 32.76
CA PHE A 9 -27.11 13.31 32.54
C PHE A 9 -25.88 12.56 32.01
N LEU A 10 -25.23 13.14 30.99
CA LEU A 10 -23.79 13.27 30.67
C LEU A 10 -22.85 12.03 30.83
N CYS A 11 -21.98 11.68 29.86
CA CYS A 11 -20.76 12.38 29.38
C CYS A 11 -19.65 12.47 30.46
N LEU A 12 -18.34 12.40 30.16
CA LEU A 12 -17.56 12.45 28.91
C LEU A 12 -16.17 11.78 29.14
N GLY A 13 -15.39 11.45 28.10
CA GLY A 13 -13.94 11.23 28.23
C GLY A 13 -13.28 10.33 27.17
N MET A 14 -12.23 10.81 26.50
CA MET A 14 -11.40 10.06 25.54
C MET A 14 -9.91 10.10 25.96
N VAL A 15 -9.21 8.99 25.69
CA VAL A 15 -7.80 8.86 25.27
C VAL A 15 -6.73 9.80 25.87
N PHE A 16 -5.84 9.24 26.69
CA PHE A 16 -4.37 9.38 26.75
C PHE A 16 -3.87 8.41 27.86
N ALA A 17 -2.67 7.82 27.87
CA ALA A 17 -1.47 7.97 27.04
C ALA A 17 -0.70 6.63 26.87
N PHE A 18 0.42 6.65 26.12
CA PHE A 18 1.39 5.56 26.00
C PHE A 18 2.68 5.85 26.81
N LEU A 19 3.53 4.82 26.99
CA LEU A 19 4.97 4.84 27.32
C LEU A 19 5.47 5.03 28.79
N VAL A 20 6.42 4.14 29.15
CA VAL A 20 7.54 4.27 30.13
C VAL A 20 7.23 4.22 31.65
N ASN A 21 7.46 3.06 32.32
CA ASN A 21 8.73 2.73 33.01
C ASN A 21 8.76 1.37 33.78
N SER A 22 9.60 0.44 33.31
CA SER A 22 10.77 -0.15 34.01
C SER A 22 10.78 -0.45 35.54
N VAL A 23 10.54 -1.72 35.91
CA VAL A 23 11.20 -2.55 36.98
C VAL A 23 11.05 -2.11 38.48
N PRO A 24 11.50 -2.87 39.53
CA PRO A 24 10.54 -3.55 40.44
C PRO A 24 10.70 -3.21 41.94
N GLY A 25 9.83 -3.78 42.79
CA GLY A 25 10.09 -3.86 44.25
C GLY A 25 8.98 -4.46 45.12
N TYR A 26 9.32 -5.51 45.87
CA TYR A 26 8.76 -6.01 47.14
C TYR A 26 7.35 -5.60 47.60
N ALA A 27 6.53 -6.62 47.89
CA ALA A 27 5.45 -6.56 48.87
C ALA A 27 5.60 -7.71 49.88
N ALA A 28 5.38 -7.43 51.17
CA ALA A 28 5.37 -8.40 52.27
C ALA A 28 4.46 -7.87 53.38
N GLU A 29 3.82 -8.78 54.14
CA GLU A 29 2.74 -8.51 55.11
C GLU A 29 1.47 -7.94 54.42
N GLY A 30 0.22 -8.27 54.76
CA GLY A 30 -0.41 -9.05 55.84
C GLY A 30 -1.85 -8.52 55.96
N ILE A 31 -2.92 -9.29 56.23
CA ILE A 31 -3.36 -9.74 57.56
C ILE A 31 -4.77 -10.41 57.42
N ASP A 32 -5.02 -11.46 58.21
CA ASP A 32 -6.30 -12.06 58.69
C ASP A 32 -7.57 -12.27 57.81
N SER A 33 -7.73 -13.53 57.35
CA SER A 33 -8.58 -14.60 57.94
C SER A 33 -10.13 -14.53 58.07
N LEU A 34 -10.80 -15.50 57.39
CA LEU A 34 -11.92 -16.37 57.86
C LEU A 34 -13.36 -15.78 58.05
N PRO A 35 -14.46 -16.59 58.17
CA PRO A 35 -14.55 -18.05 58.37
C PRO A 35 -15.55 -18.91 57.53
N VAL A 36 -15.10 -20.14 57.21
CA VAL A 36 -15.75 -21.47 57.33
C VAL A 36 -17.30 -21.64 57.30
N ALA A 37 -17.78 -22.42 56.31
CA ALA A 37 -18.74 -23.56 56.44
C ALA A 37 -18.86 -24.29 55.07
N GLY A 38 -19.05 -25.61 54.94
CA GLY A 38 -19.10 -26.73 55.92
C GLY A 38 -19.01 -28.09 55.18
N THR A 39 -18.80 -29.20 55.89
CA THR A 39 -18.39 -30.51 55.32
C THR A 39 -19.52 -31.51 55.05
N VAL A 40 -19.33 -32.39 54.04
CA VAL A 40 -20.02 -33.69 53.89
C VAL A 40 -19.03 -34.72 53.30
N SER A 41 -19.10 -35.97 53.77
CA SER A 41 -18.41 -37.16 53.29
C SER A 41 -19.17 -38.42 53.79
N ILE A 42 -18.92 -39.67 53.39
CA ILE A 42 -17.84 -40.32 52.59
C ILE A 42 -18.48 -41.49 51.81
N ASP A 43 -17.82 -42.04 50.77
CA ASP A 43 -17.41 -43.46 50.81
C ASP A 43 -16.36 -43.83 49.73
N ASN A 44 -15.64 -44.94 49.94
CA ASN A 44 -14.69 -45.57 49.01
C ASN A 44 -15.11 -47.02 48.72
N SER A 45 -15.07 -47.46 47.46
CA SER A 45 -14.99 -48.90 47.15
C SER A 45 -14.26 -49.18 45.85
N VAL A 46 -13.42 -50.23 45.86
CA VAL A 46 -12.54 -50.67 44.77
C VAL A 46 -12.66 -52.18 44.65
N PRO A 47 -12.63 -52.75 43.43
CA PRO A 47 -11.80 -53.93 43.22
C PRO A 47 -11.06 -53.95 41.86
N ALA A 48 -9.74 -53.73 41.94
CA ALA A 48 -8.64 -54.48 41.31
C ALA A 48 -8.52 -54.70 39.77
N ASP A 49 -7.24 -54.66 39.38
CA ASP A 49 -6.56 -55.33 38.25
C ASP A 49 -6.61 -54.75 36.81
N PRO A 50 -5.49 -54.86 36.05
CA PRO A 50 -4.89 -53.65 35.50
C PRO A 50 -4.32 -53.76 34.07
N SER A 51 -4.77 -52.91 33.13
CA SER A 51 -4.16 -52.85 31.78
C SER A 51 -4.26 -51.50 31.05
N SER A 52 -4.14 -50.38 31.78
CA SER A 52 -3.96 -49.04 31.20
C SER A 52 -3.44 -48.05 32.24
N ILE A 53 -2.22 -47.54 32.07
CA ILE A 53 -1.82 -46.28 32.72
C ILE A 53 -2.26 -45.16 31.77
N SER A 54 -3.14 -44.30 32.27
CA SER A 54 -3.76 -43.22 31.49
C SER A 54 -2.94 -41.94 31.51
N GLU A 55 -3.28 -41.04 30.59
CA GLU A 55 -2.90 -39.64 30.64
C GLU A 55 -3.37 -38.99 31.96
N ALA A 56 -2.50 -38.15 32.54
CA ALA A 56 -2.83 -37.15 33.55
C ALA A 56 -1.66 -36.15 33.62
N ALA A 57 -1.86 -34.83 33.59
CA ALA A 57 -3.08 -34.08 33.33
C ALA A 57 -2.73 -32.68 32.79
N PHE A 58 -3.66 -32.03 32.10
CA PHE A 58 -3.59 -30.58 31.85
C PHE A 58 -4.89 -29.88 32.24
N ASP A 59 -4.72 -28.76 32.93
CA ASP A 59 -5.78 -27.99 33.59
C ASP A 59 -6.07 -26.71 32.79
N THR A 60 -7.29 -26.60 32.26
CA THR A 60 -7.71 -25.55 31.30
C THR A 60 -8.98 -24.84 31.77
N ASP A 61 -8.83 -24.06 32.83
CA ASP A 61 -9.87 -23.21 33.40
C ASP A 61 -10.31 -22.11 32.40
N LEU A 62 -11.57 -22.19 31.92
CA LEU A 62 -12.26 -21.12 31.16
C LEU A 62 -13.72 -21.00 31.64
N PRO A 63 -14.27 -19.77 31.74
CA PRO A 63 -15.43 -19.51 32.60
C PRO A 63 -16.80 -19.87 32.00
N ASP A 64 -17.54 -20.77 32.65
CA ASP A 64 -18.98 -21.01 32.38
C ASP A 64 -19.83 -19.82 32.89
N SER A 65 -20.80 -19.36 32.09
CA SER A 65 -21.70 -18.26 32.45
C SER A 65 -23.16 -18.56 32.05
N ARG A 66 -23.80 -19.43 32.84
CA ARG A 66 -25.21 -19.78 32.68
C ARG A 66 -26.14 -18.63 33.04
N SER A 67 -27.17 -18.41 32.22
CA SER A 67 -28.33 -17.58 32.59
C SER A 67 -29.63 -18.13 31.97
N SER A 68 -30.47 -18.68 32.86
CA SER A 68 -31.92 -18.95 32.76
C SER A 68 -32.64 -18.93 31.39
N ALA A 69 -33.30 -20.06 31.08
CA ALA A 69 -34.51 -20.08 30.26
C ALA A 69 -35.73 -19.48 31.00
N PRO A 70 -36.86 -19.26 30.31
CA PRO A 70 -38.14 -19.68 30.86
C PRO A 70 -38.96 -20.59 29.91
N GLU A 71 -39.99 -21.20 30.47
CA GLU A 71 -40.83 -22.24 29.87
C GLU A 71 -41.92 -21.68 28.94
N SER A 72 -42.41 -22.49 27.99
CA SER A 72 -43.84 -22.86 27.90
C SER A 72 -44.15 -23.81 26.72
N GLU A 73 -45.08 -24.75 26.98
CA GLU A 73 -46.18 -25.29 26.13
C GLU A 73 -46.05 -25.42 24.58
N SER A 74 -46.65 -26.42 23.90
CA SER A 74 -47.24 -27.72 24.27
C SER A 74 -47.67 -28.51 22.99
N THR A 75 -48.30 -29.70 23.17
CA THR A 75 -49.13 -30.50 22.22
C THR A 75 -48.53 -31.73 21.48
N SER A 76 -49.16 -32.88 21.76
CA SER A 76 -49.46 -34.11 20.97
C SER A 76 -48.53 -34.60 19.83
N VAL A 77 -48.03 -35.85 19.78
CA VAL A 77 -48.68 -37.21 19.90
C VAL A 77 -49.58 -37.55 18.68
N PRO A 78 -49.48 -38.74 18.01
CA PRO A 78 -48.41 -39.77 17.99
C PRO A 78 -48.09 -40.37 16.58
N ALA A 79 -47.40 -41.52 16.58
CA ALA A 79 -47.59 -42.70 15.70
C ALA A 79 -46.88 -42.79 14.34
N ASP A 80 -46.58 -43.99 13.78
CA ASP A 80 -46.32 -45.35 14.32
C ASP A 80 -45.87 -46.29 13.16
N ILE A 81 -45.38 -47.50 13.49
CA ILE A 81 -45.26 -48.73 12.65
C ILE A 81 -44.16 -48.82 11.56
N SER A 82 -43.30 -49.84 11.75
CA SER A 82 -42.60 -50.68 10.74
C SER A 82 -41.37 -50.19 9.94
N ASN A 83 -40.55 -51.09 9.37
CA ASN A 83 -40.02 -52.41 9.81
C ASN A 83 -39.05 -52.93 8.72
N GLU A 84 -38.04 -53.75 9.07
CA GLU A 84 -37.34 -54.71 8.17
C GLU A 84 -36.62 -54.14 6.90
N THR A 85 -35.61 -54.78 6.27
CA THR A 85 -34.91 -56.05 6.54
C THR A 85 -33.42 -55.95 6.11
N LYS A 86 -32.55 -56.73 6.75
CA LYS A 86 -31.31 -57.26 6.15
C LYS A 86 -31.64 -58.56 5.39
N PRO A 87 -30.86 -58.96 4.36
CA PRO A 87 -29.76 -59.91 4.55
C PRO A 87 -28.54 -59.62 3.64
N ASP A 88 -27.51 -60.47 3.51
CA ASP A 88 -26.56 -61.12 4.45
C ASP A 88 -25.60 -61.99 3.59
N ASP A 89 -24.41 -62.33 4.12
CA ASP A 89 -23.37 -63.22 3.54
C ASP A 89 -22.70 -62.76 2.20
N VAL A 90 -21.49 -63.19 1.79
CA VAL A 90 -20.67 -64.39 2.09
C VAL A 90 -19.18 -64.04 2.36
N MET A 91 -18.43 -65.00 2.90
CA MET A 91 -17.03 -64.93 3.37
C MET A 91 -15.90 -64.77 2.32
N ASP A 92 -14.78 -64.29 2.86
CA ASP A 92 -13.34 -64.32 2.47
C ASP A 92 -12.75 -65.78 2.49
N PRO A 93 -11.42 -66.08 2.32
CA PRO A 93 -10.29 -65.40 1.65
C PRO A 93 -9.58 -66.25 0.57
N ALA A 94 -8.58 -65.66 -0.12
CA ALA A 94 -7.46 -66.42 -0.69
C ALA A 94 -6.15 -65.59 -0.76
N SER A 95 -5.03 -66.18 -0.37
CA SER A 95 -3.68 -65.61 -0.47
C SER A 95 -2.80 -66.40 -1.45
N SER A 96 -1.80 -65.75 -2.05
CA SER A 96 -0.68 -66.45 -2.70
C SER A 96 0.60 -65.63 -2.69
N THR A 97 1.72 -66.29 -2.39
CA THR A 97 3.07 -65.73 -2.38
C THR A 97 3.84 -66.15 -3.64
N SER A 98 4.77 -65.31 -4.10
CA SER A 98 5.88 -65.71 -4.95
C SER A 98 7.14 -64.90 -4.60
N ARG A 99 8.32 -65.48 -4.85
CA ARG A 99 9.56 -65.17 -4.11
C ARG A 99 10.80 -65.39 -4.98
N VAL A 100 11.79 -64.51 -4.84
CA VAL A 100 13.14 -64.49 -5.46
C VAL A 100 13.17 -64.42 -6.99
N GLU A 101 13.94 -63.47 -7.52
CA GLU A 101 15.19 -63.82 -8.20
C GLU A 101 16.22 -62.71 -7.94
N ALA A 102 17.52 -63.06 -7.96
CA ALA A 102 18.61 -62.14 -7.65
C ALA A 102 19.90 -62.62 -8.33
N GLU A 103 20.56 -61.72 -9.05
CA GLU A 103 21.91 -61.92 -9.59
C GLU A 103 22.81 -60.75 -9.20
N THR A 104 24.10 -61.02 -9.04
CA THR A 104 25.10 -60.06 -8.57
C THR A 104 26.45 -60.26 -9.26
N VAL A 105 27.25 -59.18 -9.27
CA VAL A 105 28.68 -59.14 -9.63
C VAL A 105 29.03 -59.36 -11.11
N THR A 106 29.60 -58.33 -11.74
CA THR A 106 30.92 -58.46 -12.43
C THR A 106 31.54 -57.09 -12.75
N GLU A 107 32.70 -56.82 -12.15
CA GLU A 107 33.77 -55.96 -12.67
C GLU A 107 34.83 -56.89 -13.32
N PRO A 108 35.75 -56.46 -14.24
CA PRO A 108 36.78 -55.45 -13.88
C PRO A 108 37.49 -54.61 -15.00
N ILE A 109 38.00 -53.43 -14.60
CA ILE A 109 39.38 -52.87 -14.83
C ILE A 109 39.90 -52.44 -16.26
N GLU A 110 40.59 -51.27 -16.26
CA GLU A 110 41.54 -50.66 -17.24
C GLU A 110 41.08 -50.21 -18.65
N GLY A 111 41.58 -49.09 -19.21
CA GLY A 111 42.52 -48.08 -18.67
C GLY A 111 43.01 -47.03 -19.69
N SER A 112 43.87 -46.08 -19.24
CA SER A 112 44.64 -45.03 -19.98
C SER A 112 43.89 -43.82 -20.59
N GLU A 113 44.54 -42.68 -20.91
CA GLU A 113 45.45 -41.80 -20.11
C GLU A 113 45.80 -40.50 -20.91
N THR A 114 45.81 -39.32 -20.25
CA THR A 114 46.65 -38.10 -20.51
C THR A 114 46.17 -36.96 -19.59
N GLY A 115 46.99 -36.09 -18.97
CA GLY A 115 48.46 -36.05 -18.84
C GLY A 115 49.00 -34.62 -18.61
N THR A 116 50.00 -34.44 -17.71
CA THR A 116 50.78 -33.20 -17.38
C THR A 116 50.06 -32.06 -16.59
N ASP A 117 50.67 -31.15 -15.81
CA ASP A 117 51.89 -31.02 -14.95
C ASP A 117 51.86 -29.60 -14.26
N SER A 118 52.59 -29.17 -13.20
CA SER A 118 53.58 -29.77 -12.27
C SER A 118 53.60 -29.04 -10.88
N GLU A 119 54.06 -29.76 -9.85
CA GLU A 119 54.96 -29.37 -8.72
C GLU A 119 54.81 -28.13 -7.77
N THR A 120 54.64 -28.47 -6.47
CA THR A 120 55.39 -27.99 -5.26
C THR A 120 55.26 -26.57 -4.66
N LEU A 121 54.94 -26.48 -3.35
CA LEU A 121 55.91 -26.23 -2.24
C LEU A 121 55.23 -26.13 -0.84
N LEU A 122 55.96 -26.47 0.23
CA LEU A 122 55.67 -26.25 1.68
C LEU A 122 56.75 -25.29 2.26
N PRO A 123 56.52 -24.48 3.34
CA PRO A 123 56.60 -24.97 4.74
C PRO A 123 55.89 -24.11 5.86
N ALA A 124 56.19 -24.42 7.14
CA ALA A 124 55.97 -23.66 8.41
C ALA A 124 54.54 -23.66 9.04
N GLU A 125 54.24 -23.87 10.35
CA GLU A 125 55.00 -23.94 11.65
C GLU A 125 55.36 -22.56 12.29
N VAL A 126 55.28 -22.24 13.60
CA VAL A 126 55.00 -22.90 14.93
C VAL A 126 53.93 -22.04 15.71
N GLU A 127 53.53 -22.17 16.99
CA GLU A 127 53.92 -22.91 18.22
C GLU A 127 52.78 -23.83 18.75
N LEU A 128 53.14 -24.82 19.59
CA LEU A 128 52.28 -25.31 20.68
C LEU A 128 53.15 -25.43 21.95
N LYS A 129 52.79 -24.71 23.03
CA LYS A 129 53.70 -24.53 24.18
C LYS A 129 53.45 -25.59 25.26
N LYS A 130 54.48 -26.41 25.54
CA LYS A 130 54.42 -27.55 26.46
C LYS A 130 54.89 -27.14 27.86
N ILE A 131 54.08 -27.42 28.88
CA ILE A 131 54.49 -27.48 30.30
C ILE A 131 54.21 -28.90 30.81
N ALA A 132 55.03 -29.37 31.75
CA ALA A 132 55.12 -30.76 32.20
C ALA A 132 54.25 -31.03 33.47
N PRO A 133 54.11 -32.28 33.94
CA PRO A 133 52.94 -32.72 34.70
C PRO A 133 53.00 -32.40 36.20
N VAL A 134 51.82 -32.50 36.82
CA VAL A 134 51.67 -32.77 38.26
C VAL A 134 50.90 -34.09 38.39
N ASP A 135 51.25 -34.83 39.43
CA ASP A 135 50.78 -36.17 39.76
C ASP A 135 49.53 -36.12 40.64
N GLU A 136 48.38 -36.57 40.12
CA GLU A 136 47.27 -37.08 40.93
C GLU A 136 46.75 -38.39 40.29
N SER A 137 46.51 -39.38 41.14
CA SER A 137 46.20 -40.76 40.75
C SER A 137 44.83 -40.90 40.08
N PRO A 138 44.65 -41.84 39.13
CA PRO A 138 43.31 -42.23 38.71
C PRO A 138 42.55 -42.87 39.89
N SER A 139 41.36 -42.35 40.19
CA SER A 139 40.45 -42.96 41.17
C SER A 139 39.96 -44.33 40.67
N GLU A 140 40.04 -45.35 41.52
CA GLU A 140 39.49 -46.69 41.23
C GLU A 140 37.96 -46.70 41.37
N THR A 141 37.27 -46.19 40.36
CA THR A 141 35.79 -46.26 40.23
C THR A 141 35.36 -46.68 38.83
N ALA A 142 35.94 -47.78 38.33
CA ALA A 142 35.52 -48.46 37.12
C ALA A 142 35.23 -49.95 37.37
N ALA A 143 34.07 -50.43 36.91
CA ALA A 143 33.59 -51.82 36.99
C ALA A 143 33.47 -52.44 38.41
N ARG A 144 32.31 -52.23 39.08
CA ARG A 144 31.96 -52.94 40.33
C ARG A 144 30.49 -53.37 40.43
N SER A 145 29.96 -54.02 39.39
CA SER A 145 28.54 -54.41 39.27
C SER A 145 28.26 -55.91 39.47
N ALA A 146 29.12 -56.66 40.18
CA ALA A 146 28.96 -58.11 40.38
C ALA A 146 29.41 -58.69 41.74
N ASP A 147 30.09 -57.92 42.60
CA ASP A 147 30.48 -58.36 43.96
C ASP A 147 30.59 -57.16 44.91
N VAL A 148 29.41 -56.64 45.27
CA VAL A 148 29.21 -55.83 46.46
C VAL A 148 28.07 -56.54 47.20
N GLY A 149 28.34 -57.03 48.40
CA GLY A 149 27.43 -57.90 49.15
C GLY A 149 26.23 -57.15 49.76
N ASP A 150 25.89 -57.49 50.99
CA ASP A 150 24.78 -56.87 51.71
C ASP A 150 25.15 -55.41 52.07
N ILE A 151 24.33 -54.45 51.62
CA ILE A 151 24.61 -53.00 51.71
C ILE A 151 23.90 -52.40 52.94
N PRO A 152 24.61 -51.85 53.94
CA PRO A 152 23.97 -51.20 55.08
C PRO A 152 23.10 -50.01 54.67
N ILE A 153 21.89 -49.89 55.23
CA ILE A 153 20.99 -48.77 54.97
C ILE A 153 21.35 -47.60 55.91
N ASP A 154 22.52 -47.03 55.69
CA ASP A 154 23.15 -46.01 56.53
C ASP A 154 23.44 -44.68 55.79
N GLU A 155 24.03 -43.71 56.49
CA GLU A 155 24.39 -42.40 55.94
C GLU A 155 25.62 -42.41 55.03
N GLN A 156 26.35 -43.52 54.94
CA GLN A 156 27.50 -43.67 54.03
C GLN A 156 27.04 -44.15 52.65
N HIS A 157 26.07 -45.06 52.59
CA HIS A 157 25.57 -45.65 51.34
C HIS A 157 24.31 -44.94 50.82
N PHE A 158 23.48 -44.38 51.71
CA PHE A 158 22.26 -43.66 51.39
C PHE A 158 22.17 -42.35 52.20
N PRO A 159 23.01 -41.34 51.92
CA PRO A 159 23.08 -40.10 52.72
C PRO A 159 21.74 -39.35 52.76
N GLY A 160 20.96 -39.38 51.68
CA GLY A 160 19.63 -38.81 51.59
C GLY A 160 18.65 -39.41 52.61
N LYS A 161 18.35 -38.66 53.67
CA LYS A 161 17.45 -39.07 54.79
C LYS A 161 16.11 -39.59 54.30
N VAL A 162 15.48 -38.91 53.34
CA VAL A 162 14.16 -39.29 52.80
C VAL A 162 14.21 -40.64 52.06
N PHE A 163 15.24 -40.86 51.25
CA PHE A 163 15.45 -42.12 50.53
C PHE A 163 15.79 -43.26 51.51
N ARG A 164 16.65 -43.00 52.50
CA ARG A 164 17.00 -43.94 53.58
C ARG A 164 15.80 -44.31 54.47
N GLU A 165 14.90 -43.37 54.76
CA GLU A 165 13.63 -43.65 55.46
C GLU A 165 12.68 -44.53 54.64
N TRP A 166 12.58 -44.28 53.32
CA TRP A 166 11.80 -45.08 52.38
C TRP A 166 12.34 -46.52 52.29
N LEU A 167 13.66 -46.68 52.17
CA LEU A 167 14.38 -47.97 52.16
C LEU A 167 14.31 -48.73 53.49
N LEU A 168 13.85 -48.11 54.57
CA LEU A 168 13.63 -48.78 55.86
C LEU A 168 12.14 -49.06 56.14
N GLY A 169 11.25 -48.81 55.17
CA GLY A 169 9.79 -48.98 55.33
C GLY A 169 9.15 -48.03 56.34
N LYS A 170 9.88 -47.02 56.85
CA LYS A 170 9.51 -46.22 58.04
C LYS A 170 8.40 -45.19 57.83
N ARG A 171 7.62 -45.31 56.76
CA ARG A 171 6.54 -44.38 56.38
C ARG A 171 5.22 -45.12 56.19
N GLU A 172 4.61 -45.54 57.30
CA GLU A 172 3.23 -46.02 57.31
C GLU A 172 2.30 -44.97 56.67
N GLY A 173 1.56 -45.37 55.63
CA GLY A 173 0.56 -44.53 54.97
C GLY A 173 1.07 -43.59 53.88
N ASP A 174 2.34 -43.67 53.46
CA ASP A 174 2.84 -42.92 52.30
C ASP A 174 2.39 -43.57 50.98
N PRO A 175 1.53 -42.92 50.16
CA PRO A 175 1.03 -43.51 48.92
C PRO A 175 2.12 -43.67 47.84
N ALA A 176 3.29 -43.04 48.00
CA ALA A 176 4.45 -43.29 47.14
C ALA A 176 5.17 -44.62 47.48
N ASN A 177 4.79 -45.31 48.56
CA ASN A 177 5.39 -46.57 48.97
C ASN A 177 4.38 -47.74 49.06
N PRO A 178 3.80 -48.19 47.91
CA PRO A 178 2.87 -49.33 47.88
C PRO A 178 3.56 -50.70 48.01
N ASN A 179 4.89 -50.76 47.89
CA ASN A 179 5.67 -52.00 47.86
C ASN A 179 6.64 -52.03 49.06
N VAL A 180 6.41 -52.95 50.00
CA VAL A 180 7.30 -53.15 51.15
C VAL A 180 8.62 -53.79 50.67
N PHE A 181 9.55 -52.94 50.22
CA PHE A 181 10.90 -53.30 49.77
C PHE A 181 12.01 -52.87 50.75
N GLY A 182 11.65 -52.32 51.90
CA GLY A 182 12.62 -52.01 52.94
C GLY A 182 12.99 -53.26 53.74
N SER A 183 14.27 -53.45 54.03
CA SER A 183 14.69 -54.55 54.89
C SER A 183 14.51 -54.18 56.37
N ASP A 184 13.72 -54.98 57.08
CA ASP A 184 13.39 -54.76 58.49
C ASP A 184 14.63 -54.85 59.42
N ASP A 185 15.73 -55.44 58.94
CA ASP A 185 17.01 -55.57 59.65
C ASP A 185 18.04 -54.47 59.32
N GLY A 186 17.76 -53.62 58.33
CA GLY A 186 18.58 -52.44 57.99
C GLY A 186 19.74 -52.69 57.03
N VAL A 187 19.76 -53.81 56.30
CA VAL A 187 20.79 -54.14 55.29
C VAL A 187 20.14 -54.68 54.01
N LEU A 188 20.51 -54.16 52.84
CA LEU A 188 19.97 -54.60 51.55
C LEU A 188 20.82 -55.71 50.93
N THR A 189 20.31 -56.94 50.93
CA THR A 189 20.92 -58.08 50.24
C THR A 189 20.91 -57.90 48.71
N GLU A 190 21.75 -58.65 47.99
CA GLU A 190 21.71 -58.69 46.52
C GLU A 190 20.30 -59.05 46.00
N SER A 191 19.59 -59.97 46.67
CA SER A 191 18.26 -60.42 46.25
C SER A 191 17.19 -59.34 46.36
N GLU A 192 17.23 -58.51 47.41
CA GLU A 192 16.30 -57.38 47.57
C GLU A 192 16.60 -56.29 46.54
N ARG A 193 17.88 -55.95 46.36
CA ARG A 193 18.33 -54.97 45.35
C ARG A 193 18.02 -55.41 43.91
N ALA A 194 18.02 -56.71 43.66
CA ALA A 194 17.58 -57.31 42.40
C ALA A 194 16.05 -57.41 42.26
N ALA A 195 15.29 -57.32 43.35
CA ALA A 195 13.81 -57.35 43.33
C ALA A 195 13.20 -55.97 43.04
N VAL A 196 13.85 -54.88 43.45
CA VAL A 196 13.42 -53.50 43.17
C VAL A 196 13.49 -53.22 41.66
N LYS A 197 12.31 -52.96 41.07
CA LYS A 197 12.12 -52.63 39.64
C LYS A 197 11.51 -51.25 39.40
N GLU A 198 10.92 -50.67 40.44
CA GLU A 198 10.13 -49.45 40.38
C GLU A 198 10.40 -48.61 41.62
N LEU A 199 10.75 -47.33 41.42
CA LEU A 199 10.82 -46.31 42.46
C LEU A 199 9.88 -45.16 42.09
N ARG A 200 9.00 -44.75 43.03
CA ARG A 200 8.11 -43.59 42.89
C ARG A 200 8.28 -42.65 44.09
N PHE A 201 8.41 -41.35 43.80
CA PHE A 201 8.52 -40.28 44.79
C PHE A 201 7.64 -39.10 44.34
N HIS A 202 6.34 -39.20 44.61
CA HIS A 202 5.33 -38.24 44.14
C HIS A 202 4.75 -37.45 45.31
N TYR A 203 4.86 -36.12 45.24
CA TYR A 203 4.37 -35.22 46.27
C TYR A 203 3.32 -34.25 45.71
N SER A 204 2.47 -33.69 46.57
CA SER A 204 1.36 -32.80 46.18
C SER A 204 1.41 -31.49 46.95
N THR A 205 1.10 -30.38 46.27
CA THR A 205 0.99 -29.05 46.90
C THR A 205 -0.41 -28.73 47.42
N GLN A 206 -1.42 -29.56 47.11
CA GLN A 206 -2.82 -29.30 47.46
C GLN A 206 -3.48 -30.44 48.24
N SER A 207 -3.25 -31.69 47.84
CA SER A 207 -3.87 -32.88 48.44
C SER A 207 -2.98 -34.12 48.26
N GLY A 208 -2.38 -34.58 49.35
CA GLY A 208 -1.39 -35.67 49.35
C GLY A 208 -0.25 -35.39 50.34
N PRO A 209 0.84 -36.18 50.31
CA PRO A 209 2.05 -35.85 51.06
C PRO A 209 2.68 -34.57 50.50
N LEU A 210 2.95 -33.59 51.36
CA LEU A 210 3.75 -32.41 51.02
C LEU A 210 5.20 -32.83 50.76
N PRO A 211 5.93 -32.14 49.85
CA PRO A 211 7.35 -32.44 49.63
C PRO A 211 8.19 -32.21 50.90
N PRO A 212 9.22 -33.04 51.13
CA PRO A 212 10.14 -32.87 52.25
C PRO A 212 10.89 -31.53 52.16
N ALA A 213 11.03 -30.84 53.30
CA ALA A 213 11.71 -29.55 53.36
C ALA A 213 13.23 -29.66 53.14
N GLU A 214 13.80 -30.84 53.38
CA GLU A 214 15.19 -31.19 53.02
C GLU A 214 15.36 -31.65 51.55
N GLY A 215 14.29 -31.69 50.76
CA GLY A 215 14.29 -32.20 49.39
C GLY A 215 14.54 -33.72 49.31
N LEU A 216 15.00 -34.18 48.15
CA LEU A 216 15.32 -35.58 47.88
C LEU A 216 16.76 -35.73 47.38
N ASP A 217 17.51 -36.62 48.03
CA ASP A 217 18.84 -37.07 47.61
C ASP A 217 18.75 -38.57 47.34
N LEU A 218 19.10 -38.97 46.12
CA LEU A 218 18.99 -40.34 45.59
C LEU A 218 20.34 -41.06 45.52
N THR A 219 21.41 -40.51 46.12
CA THR A 219 22.70 -41.21 46.25
C THR A 219 22.48 -42.60 46.85
N GLY A 220 23.03 -43.64 46.22
CA GLY A 220 22.74 -45.05 46.50
C GLY A 220 21.76 -45.71 45.51
N ILE A 221 21.16 -44.96 44.58
CA ILE A 221 20.28 -45.52 43.54
C ILE A 221 21.02 -46.46 42.58
N GLU A 222 22.33 -46.28 42.42
CA GLU A 222 23.22 -47.14 41.66
C GLU A 222 23.23 -48.61 42.16
N TYR A 223 22.83 -48.85 43.41
CA TYR A 223 22.79 -50.19 43.99
C TYR A 223 21.60 -51.06 43.51
N PHE A 224 20.68 -50.52 42.69
CA PHE A 224 19.49 -51.21 42.15
C PHE A 224 19.61 -51.53 40.64
N PRO A 225 20.36 -52.58 40.24
CA PRO A 225 20.68 -52.89 38.83
C PRO A 225 19.51 -53.50 38.02
N ASN A 226 18.36 -53.72 38.66
CA ASN A 226 17.13 -54.19 38.02
C ASN A 226 16.03 -53.12 37.97
N LEU A 227 16.35 -51.87 38.33
CA LEU A 227 15.43 -50.74 38.24
C LEU A 227 15.02 -50.50 36.77
N THR A 228 13.73 -50.62 36.49
CA THR A 228 13.11 -50.40 35.17
C THR A 228 12.32 -49.10 35.07
N MET A 229 11.90 -48.52 36.20
CA MET A 229 11.29 -47.20 36.25
C MET A 229 11.74 -46.41 37.48
N LEU A 230 12.18 -45.17 37.26
CA LEU A 230 12.28 -44.13 38.27
C LEU A 230 11.28 -43.02 37.93
N SER A 231 10.41 -42.66 38.88
CA SER A 231 9.50 -41.53 38.72
C SER A 231 9.48 -40.65 39.97
N VAL A 232 10.04 -39.45 39.85
CA VAL A 232 10.07 -38.39 40.87
C VAL A 232 9.22 -37.24 40.37
N GLN A 233 8.36 -36.69 41.25
CA GLN A 233 7.49 -35.58 40.91
C GLN A 233 7.33 -34.60 42.07
N ASN A 234 7.48 -33.30 41.78
CA ASN A 234 7.17 -32.19 42.70
C ASN A 234 7.99 -32.23 44.01
N VAL A 235 9.29 -32.52 43.90
CA VAL A 235 10.26 -32.44 45.01
C VAL A 235 11.63 -32.08 44.45
N GLU A 236 12.32 -31.13 45.07
CA GLU A 236 13.66 -30.72 44.66
C GLU A 236 14.66 -31.86 44.86
N ILE A 237 15.35 -32.25 43.78
CA ILE A 237 16.48 -33.17 43.83
C ILE A 237 17.72 -32.37 44.21
N THR A 238 18.25 -32.60 45.42
CA THR A 238 19.26 -31.73 46.06
C THR A 238 20.71 -32.19 45.85
N LYS A 239 20.91 -33.22 45.03
CA LYS A 239 22.20 -33.77 44.58
C LYS A 239 22.11 -34.17 43.11
N ASP A 240 23.24 -34.08 42.40
CA ASP A 240 23.34 -34.50 41.01
C ASP A 240 22.92 -35.98 40.89
N LEU A 241 21.96 -36.27 40.00
CA LEU A 241 21.39 -37.60 39.84
C LEU A 241 22.22 -38.44 38.86
N ASP A 242 23.01 -39.36 39.40
CA ASP A 242 23.64 -40.43 38.62
C ASP A 242 22.68 -41.63 38.48
N VAL A 243 22.36 -42.00 37.24
CA VAL A 243 21.60 -43.20 36.88
C VAL A 243 22.40 -44.16 35.98
N SER A 244 23.71 -43.93 35.83
CA SER A 244 24.58 -44.67 34.91
C SER A 244 24.60 -46.18 35.13
N GLN A 245 24.45 -46.62 36.38
CA GLN A 245 24.40 -48.05 36.74
C GLN A 245 23.01 -48.66 36.56
N ASN A 246 21.94 -47.84 36.51
CA ASN A 246 20.56 -48.29 36.34
C ASN A 246 20.21 -48.55 34.85
N THR A 247 21.14 -49.18 34.13
CA THR A 247 21.13 -49.46 32.67
C THR A 247 19.87 -50.13 32.09
N LYS A 248 18.97 -50.65 32.94
CA LYS A 248 17.69 -51.28 32.57
C LYS A 248 16.48 -50.34 32.68
N LEU A 249 16.68 -49.06 33.01
CA LEU A 249 15.62 -48.05 33.02
C LEU A 249 14.95 -47.95 31.65
N LYS A 250 13.64 -48.21 31.64
CA LYS A 250 12.71 -47.99 30.52
C LYS A 250 11.97 -46.67 30.65
N THR A 251 11.76 -46.21 31.88
CA THR A 251 11.06 -44.96 32.18
C THR A 251 11.84 -44.15 33.19
N LEU A 252 12.25 -42.94 32.79
CA LEU A 252 12.84 -41.93 33.67
C LEU A 252 11.93 -40.71 33.66
N SER A 253 11.31 -40.42 34.79
CA SER A 253 10.38 -39.30 34.98
C SER A 253 10.86 -38.48 36.17
N LEU A 254 11.21 -37.22 35.92
CA LEU A 254 11.78 -36.27 36.87
C LEU A 254 11.05 -34.94 36.66
N ALA A 255 9.75 -34.89 36.99
CA ALA A 255 8.88 -33.76 36.65
C ALA A 255 8.77 -32.76 37.82
N LEU A 256 9.03 -31.48 37.58
CA LEU A 256 9.07 -30.46 38.64
C LEU A 256 10.03 -30.85 39.77
N THR A 257 11.28 -31.19 39.41
CA THR A 257 12.32 -31.70 40.33
C THR A 257 13.44 -30.70 40.64
N GLY A 258 13.35 -29.47 40.14
CA GLY A 258 14.36 -28.42 40.38
C GLY A 258 15.71 -28.64 39.66
N ILE A 259 15.82 -29.66 38.80
CA ILE A 259 17.04 -29.97 38.02
C ILE A 259 17.39 -28.78 37.13
N LYS A 260 18.70 -28.51 36.98
CA LYS A 260 19.22 -27.39 36.18
C LYS A 260 20.37 -27.88 35.31
N GLY A 261 20.44 -27.45 34.06
CA GLY A 261 21.49 -27.88 33.13
C GLY A 261 21.04 -29.08 32.28
N THR A 262 21.44 -30.29 32.66
CA THR A 262 21.22 -31.52 31.89
C THR A 262 21.02 -32.74 32.80
N VAL A 263 20.57 -33.87 32.25
CA VAL A 263 20.53 -35.19 32.88
C VAL A 263 21.25 -36.16 31.96
N ASP A 264 22.25 -36.90 32.46
CA ASP A 264 22.94 -37.92 31.67
C ASP A 264 22.08 -39.18 31.54
N VAL A 265 21.62 -39.46 30.31
CA VAL A 265 20.87 -40.66 29.95
C VAL A 265 21.64 -41.56 28.97
N SER A 266 22.93 -41.27 28.72
CA SER A 266 23.79 -41.98 27.75
C SER A 266 23.92 -43.48 28.02
N SER A 267 23.87 -43.86 29.31
CA SER A 267 23.98 -45.25 29.78
C SER A 267 22.65 -46.02 29.79
N LEU A 268 21.56 -45.45 29.25
CA LEU A 268 20.20 -46.01 29.30
C LEU A 268 19.69 -46.46 27.90
N PRO A 269 20.29 -47.48 27.25
CA PRO A 269 19.93 -47.90 25.89
C PRO A 269 18.55 -48.57 25.79
N ASP A 270 17.96 -48.94 26.92
CA ASP A 270 16.61 -49.52 27.05
C ASP A 270 15.51 -48.48 27.35
N LEU A 271 15.86 -47.19 27.41
CA LEU A 271 14.93 -46.10 27.74
C LEU A 271 13.85 -45.92 26.65
N GLU A 272 12.59 -46.03 27.05
CA GLU A 272 11.39 -45.89 26.21
C GLU A 272 10.62 -44.59 26.52
N VAL A 273 10.74 -44.05 27.74
CA VAL A 273 10.05 -42.83 28.20
C VAL A 273 11.02 -41.94 29.00
N LEU A 274 11.13 -40.67 28.62
CA LEU A 274 11.90 -39.64 29.32
C LEU A 274 11.03 -38.38 29.54
N ILE A 275 10.71 -38.06 30.80
CA ILE A 275 9.95 -36.86 31.17
C ILE A 275 10.79 -36.00 32.12
N LEU A 276 11.15 -34.80 31.67
CA LEU A 276 11.95 -33.79 32.38
C LEU A 276 11.20 -32.44 32.52
N SER A 277 9.90 -32.40 32.21
CA SER A 277 9.08 -31.18 32.22
C SER A 277 9.12 -30.42 33.55
N ARG A 278 9.06 -29.09 33.47
CA ARG A 278 9.12 -28.12 34.58
C ARG A 278 10.44 -28.17 35.38
N ASN A 279 11.57 -28.30 34.67
CA ASN A 279 12.94 -28.16 35.19
C ASN A 279 13.74 -27.15 34.35
N GLU A 280 14.83 -26.59 34.89
CA GLU A 280 15.68 -25.61 34.20
C GLU A 280 16.71 -26.28 33.27
N ILE A 281 16.24 -27.17 32.39
CA ILE A 281 17.07 -27.85 31.39
C ILE A 281 17.57 -26.84 30.35
N THR A 282 18.88 -26.83 30.10
CA THR A 282 19.57 -26.00 29.10
C THR A 282 20.04 -26.80 27.90
N SER A 283 20.32 -28.09 28.08
CA SER A 283 20.77 -29.02 27.05
C SER A 283 20.34 -30.44 27.41
N LEU A 284 20.15 -31.28 26.39
CA LEU A 284 19.77 -32.68 26.55
C LEU A 284 20.37 -33.49 25.40
N ASP A 285 21.08 -34.58 25.72
CA ASP A 285 21.55 -35.57 24.75
C ASP A 285 20.72 -36.85 24.91
N VAL A 286 19.97 -37.22 23.86
CA VAL A 286 19.21 -38.47 23.76
C VAL A 286 19.73 -39.39 22.66
N SER A 287 20.91 -39.11 22.10
CA SER A 287 21.48 -39.84 20.95
C SER A 287 21.73 -41.32 21.21
N HIS A 288 21.87 -41.70 22.48
CA HIS A 288 22.12 -43.06 22.94
C HIS A 288 20.83 -43.84 23.30
N ASN A 289 19.64 -43.24 23.11
CA ASN A 289 18.35 -43.81 23.51
C ASN A 289 17.45 -44.15 22.29
N PRO A 290 17.85 -45.08 21.41
CA PRO A 290 17.14 -45.34 20.14
C PRO A 290 15.76 -46.00 20.30
N LYS A 291 15.37 -46.39 21.52
CA LYS A 291 14.07 -46.96 21.87
C LYS A 291 13.08 -45.93 22.44
N LEU A 292 13.49 -44.68 22.58
CA LEU A 292 12.68 -43.60 23.14
C LEU A 292 11.43 -43.36 22.29
N LYS A 293 10.25 -43.44 22.92
CA LYS A 293 8.92 -43.27 22.32
C LYS A 293 8.23 -41.99 22.76
N ASN A 294 8.41 -41.63 24.03
CA ASN A 294 7.82 -40.45 24.64
C ASN A 294 8.93 -39.58 25.25
N LEU A 295 9.04 -38.33 24.78
CA LEU A 295 9.92 -37.32 25.35
C LEU A 295 9.10 -36.11 25.80
N GLY A 296 9.26 -35.68 27.05
CA GLY A 296 8.64 -34.46 27.60
C GLY A 296 9.69 -33.57 28.24
N VAL A 297 9.82 -32.31 27.81
CA VAL A 297 10.73 -31.29 28.36
C VAL A 297 10.01 -29.92 28.47
N SER A 298 8.69 -29.94 28.59
CA SER A 298 7.80 -28.77 28.59
C SER A 298 7.92 -27.85 29.80
N MET A 299 7.64 -26.57 29.59
CA MET A 299 7.91 -25.48 30.53
C MET A 299 6.77 -24.46 30.59
N LEU A 300 5.99 -24.48 31.67
CA LEU A 300 4.83 -23.61 31.84
C LEU A 300 5.21 -22.23 32.40
N GLU A 301 5.05 -21.17 31.59
CA GLU A 301 5.34 -19.77 32.00
C GLU A 301 4.59 -19.35 33.27
N LYS A 302 3.41 -19.95 33.54
CA LYS A 302 2.58 -19.71 34.73
C LYS A 302 3.31 -19.88 36.07
N ASP A 303 4.40 -20.68 36.11
CA ASP A 303 5.19 -20.91 37.32
C ASP A 303 6.24 -19.82 37.61
N GLY A 304 6.46 -18.86 36.69
CA GLY A 304 7.59 -17.92 36.74
C GLY A 304 8.95 -18.58 36.40
N LEU A 305 8.94 -19.87 36.07
CA LEU A 305 10.04 -20.56 35.41
C LEU A 305 9.99 -20.25 33.91
N THR A 306 11.14 -20.37 33.23
CA THR A 306 11.25 -20.19 31.77
C THR A 306 12.12 -21.29 31.19
N GLY A 307 11.73 -21.85 30.04
CA GLY A 307 12.54 -22.82 29.32
C GLY A 307 13.84 -22.21 28.81
N LYS A 308 14.87 -23.06 28.71
CA LYS A 308 16.24 -22.66 28.36
C LYS A 308 16.87 -23.55 27.29
N LEU A 309 16.17 -24.59 26.84
CA LEU A 309 16.61 -25.45 25.75
C LEU A 309 16.51 -24.68 24.43
N THR A 310 17.65 -24.47 23.76
CA THR A 310 17.74 -23.72 22.49
C THR A 310 17.96 -24.61 21.26
N GLU A 311 18.40 -25.85 21.49
CA GLU A 311 18.66 -26.87 20.47
C GLU A 311 18.31 -28.26 21.03
N LEU A 312 17.88 -29.18 20.17
CA LEU A 312 17.59 -30.57 20.51
C LEU A 312 17.76 -31.43 19.24
N ASP A 313 18.60 -32.46 19.31
CA ASP A 313 18.76 -33.45 18.24
C ASP A 313 17.96 -34.71 18.55
N LEU A 314 17.01 -35.05 17.68
CA LEU A 314 16.17 -36.25 17.76
C LEU A 314 16.47 -37.27 16.65
N SER A 315 17.52 -37.05 15.84
CA SER A 315 17.86 -37.85 14.66
C SER A 315 18.10 -39.34 14.97
N ASN A 316 18.56 -39.64 16.18
CA ASN A 316 18.86 -40.99 16.66
C ASN A 316 17.67 -41.66 17.40
N ASN A 317 16.50 -41.02 17.45
CA ASN A 317 15.31 -41.51 18.18
C ASN A 317 14.13 -41.83 17.22
N PRO A 318 14.30 -42.75 16.24
CA PRO A 318 13.30 -43.04 15.22
C PRO A 318 12.03 -43.73 15.76
N ALA A 319 12.06 -44.18 17.01
CA ALA A 319 10.93 -44.80 17.72
C ALA A 319 9.97 -43.79 18.37
N LEU A 320 10.26 -42.48 18.32
CA LEU A 320 9.42 -41.44 18.92
C LEU A 320 8.01 -41.42 18.32
N THR A 321 7.01 -41.58 19.18
CA THR A 321 5.58 -41.46 18.89
C THR A 321 4.98 -40.17 19.48
N TYR A 322 5.58 -39.65 20.56
CA TYR A 322 5.11 -38.47 21.29
C TYR A 322 6.30 -37.57 21.66
N ILE A 323 6.22 -36.28 21.33
CA ILE A 323 7.10 -35.24 21.87
C ILE A 323 6.29 -34.07 22.44
N ASP A 324 6.73 -33.57 23.58
CA ASP A 324 6.21 -32.39 24.26
C ASP A 324 7.38 -31.49 24.72
N ILE A 325 7.50 -30.32 24.10
CA ILE A 325 8.67 -29.41 24.26
C ILE A 325 8.20 -27.94 24.41
N ASP A 326 6.96 -27.73 24.87
CA ASP A 326 6.35 -26.42 25.14
C ASP A 326 7.26 -25.47 25.96
N GLY A 327 7.19 -24.17 25.67
CA GLY A 327 7.76 -23.10 26.52
C GLY A 327 9.28 -23.02 26.56
N ASN A 328 9.95 -23.59 25.55
CA ASN A 328 11.40 -23.56 25.37
C ASN A 328 11.82 -22.46 24.37
N LYS A 329 13.06 -22.55 23.85
CA LYS A 329 13.66 -21.52 22.98
C LYS A 329 14.25 -22.13 21.71
N LEU A 330 13.63 -23.20 21.23
CA LEU A 330 14.02 -23.84 19.98
C LEU A 330 13.74 -22.88 18.82
N SER A 331 14.77 -22.52 18.06
CA SER A 331 14.64 -21.72 16.83
C SER A 331 14.51 -22.57 15.56
N SER A 332 14.83 -23.87 15.68
CA SER A 332 14.66 -24.91 14.66
C SER A 332 14.53 -26.28 15.33
N LEU A 333 13.79 -27.20 14.70
CA LEU A 333 13.68 -28.61 15.08
C LEU A 333 13.62 -29.47 13.81
N ASP A 334 14.41 -30.55 13.74
CA ASP A 334 14.35 -31.54 12.66
C ASP A 334 13.66 -32.82 13.16
N LEU A 335 12.61 -33.24 12.45
CA LEU A 335 11.80 -34.43 12.74
C LEU A 335 11.86 -35.47 11.60
N SER A 336 12.74 -35.29 10.61
CA SER A 336 12.79 -36.08 9.37
C SER A 336 13.04 -37.59 9.58
N ASN A 337 13.58 -37.98 10.73
CA ASN A 337 13.81 -39.37 11.13
C ASN A 337 12.70 -39.96 12.01
N ASN A 338 11.86 -39.12 12.63
CA ASN A 338 10.92 -39.49 13.70
C ASN A 338 9.54 -39.85 13.13
N LYS A 339 9.52 -40.74 12.13
CA LYS A 339 8.36 -41.03 11.26
C LYS A 339 7.19 -41.73 11.94
N GLU A 340 7.38 -42.15 13.19
CA GLU A 340 6.37 -42.77 14.04
C GLU A 340 5.56 -41.75 14.87
N LEU A 341 5.91 -40.46 14.84
CA LEU A 341 5.23 -39.40 15.59
C LEU A 341 3.73 -39.32 15.27
N THR A 342 2.91 -39.45 16.31
CA THR A 342 1.45 -39.21 16.31
C THR A 342 1.09 -37.89 16.98
N THR A 343 1.89 -37.45 17.96
CA THR A 343 1.67 -36.20 18.72
C THR A 343 2.95 -35.37 18.78
N ILE A 344 2.80 -34.09 18.45
CA ILE A 344 3.83 -33.06 18.62
C ILE A 344 3.22 -31.89 19.38
N ASP A 345 3.85 -31.52 20.50
CA ASP A 345 3.70 -30.21 21.10
C ASP A 345 5.05 -29.47 21.10
N VAL A 346 5.08 -28.31 20.44
CA VAL A 346 6.21 -27.37 20.37
C VAL A 346 5.72 -25.93 20.58
N ASP A 347 4.64 -25.75 21.34
CA ASP A 347 4.08 -24.43 21.66
C ASP A 347 5.11 -23.50 22.34
N ASN A 348 4.87 -22.19 22.25
CA ASN A 348 5.63 -21.14 22.96
C ASN A 348 7.17 -21.23 22.78
N ASN A 349 7.63 -21.57 21.57
CA ASN A 349 9.04 -21.63 21.16
C ASN A 349 9.38 -20.51 20.13
N GLU A 350 10.61 -20.50 19.60
CA GLU A 350 11.10 -19.47 18.66
C GLU A 350 11.15 -19.96 17.19
N LEU A 351 10.40 -21.03 16.84
CA LEU A 351 10.48 -21.70 15.54
C LEU A 351 10.00 -20.79 14.39
N GLN A 352 10.84 -20.60 13.37
CA GLN A 352 10.49 -19.84 12.16
C GLN A 352 9.94 -20.72 11.01
N ALA A 353 10.22 -22.01 11.07
CA ALA A 353 9.69 -23.05 10.19
C ALA A 353 9.66 -24.40 10.94
N LEU A 354 8.74 -25.27 10.56
CA LEU A 354 8.62 -26.65 11.03
C LEU A 354 8.23 -27.52 9.83
N ASP A 355 8.99 -28.58 9.55
CA ASP A 355 8.69 -29.53 8.48
C ASP A 355 8.08 -30.81 9.06
N VAL A 356 6.78 -31.01 8.80
CA VAL A 356 6.03 -32.21 9.19
C VAL A 356 5.75 -33.13 7.99
N SER A 357 6.31 -32.85 6.81
CA SER A 357 5.99 -33.55 5.56
C SER A 357 6.37 -35.04 5.55
N MET A 358 7.29 -35.44 6.43
CA MET A 358 7.76 -36.82 6.61
C MET A 358 7.00 -37.60 7.70
N LEU A 359 5.92 -37.04 8.26
CA LEU A 359 5.20 -37.58 9.43
C LEU A 359 3.77 -38.05 9.07
N PRO A 360 3.61 -39.16 8.33
CA PRO A 360 2.30 -39.61 7.82
C PRO A 360 1.33 -40.08 8.92
N LYS A 361 1.83 -40.30 10.15
CA LYS A 361 1.08 -40.75 11.34
C LYS A 361 0.64 -39.61 12.26
N LEU A 362 0.98 -38.36 11.95
CA LEU A 362 0.70 -37.21 12.80
C LEU A 362 -0.80 -36.95 12.92
N GLU A 363 -1.34 -37.16 14.13
CA GLU A 363 -2.75 -36.93 14.50
C GLU A 363 -2.93 -35.59 15.23
N TYR A 364 -1.95 -35.15 16.02
CA TYR A 364 -2.03 -33.95 16.85
C TYR A 364 -0.79 -33.09 16.66
N LEU A 365 -0.97 -31.83 16.23
CA LEU A 365 0.09 -30.83 16.11
C LEU A 365 -0.29 -29.54 16.84
N TYR A 366 0.46 -29.24 17.89
CA TYR A 366 0.46 -27.96 18.59
C TYR A 366 1.79 -27.25 18.30
N ALA A 367 1.70 -26.05 17.72
CA ALA A 367 2.83 -25.17 17.44
C ALA A 367 2.41 -23.69 17.55
N GLU A 368 1.58 -23.36 18.54
CA GLU A 368 1.11 -22.00 18.84
C GLU A 368 2.24 -21.12 19.40
N SER A 369 2.03 -19.80 19.39
CA SER A 369 2.96 -18.79 19.95
C SER A 369 4.40 -18.80 19.38
N ASN A 370 4.61 -19.40 18.20
CA ASN A 370 5.89 -19.46 17.51
C ASN A 370 6.05 -18.33 16.47
N ALA A 371 7.15 -18.35 15.71
CA ALA A 371 7.48 -17.38 14.66
C ALA A 371 7.23 -17.91 13.22
N LEU A 372 6.37 -18.92 13.07
CA LEU A 372 6.16 -19.61 11.78
C LEU A 372 5.60 -18.68 10.71
N ARG A 373 6.10 -18.86 9.48
CA ARG A 373 5.63 -18.12 8.28
C ARG A 373 4.79 -18.96 7.32
N LYS A 374 4.92 -20.28 7.42
CA LYS A 374 4.11 -21.29 6.73
C LYS A 374 4.18 -22.57 7.57
N ILE A 375 3.07 -23.31 7.60
CA ILE A 375 3.05 -24.75 7.90
C ILE A 375 2.52 -25.48 6.65
N ASP A 376 3.00 -26.70 6.38
CA ASP A 376 2.52 -27.52 5.26
C ASP A 376 2.04 -28.88 5.80
N VAL A 377 0.73 -28.98 6.03
CA VAL A 377 0.09 -30.20 6.57
C VAL A 377 -0.42 -31.13 5.46
N THR A 378 -0.11 -30.85 4.19
CA THR A 378 -0.67 -31.56 3.02
C THR A 378 -0.14 -33.00 2.85
N LYS A 379 0.66 -33.49 3.80
CA LYS A 379 1.20 -34.86 3.86
C LYS A 379 0.80 -35.61 5.14
N ASN A 380 -0.08 -35.02 5.95
CA ASN A 380 -0.48 -35.53 7.26
C ASN A 380 -1.99 -35.89 7.24
N PRO A 381 -2.42 -36.90 6.46
CA PRO A 381 -3.85 -37.23 6.30
C PRO A 381 -4.50 -37.78 7.57
N ALA A 382 -3.69 -38.21 8.55
CA ALA A 382 -4.14 -38.64 9.87
C ALA A 382 -4.56 -37.46 10.78
N LEU A 383 -4.23 -36.21 10.45
CA LEU A 383 -4.35 -35.06 11.35
C LEU A 383 -5.79 -34.81 11.83
N ILE A 384 -5.95 -34.80 13.15
CA ILE A 384 -7.20 -34.64 13.91
C ILE A 384 -7.26 -33.25 14.57
N ARG A 385 -6.14 -32.77 15.11
CA ARG A 385 -6.00 -31.43 15.69
C ARG A 385 -4.83 -30.66 15.07
N LEU A 386 -5.07 -29.39 14.74
CA LEU A 386 -4.03 -28.46 14.29
C LEU A 386 -4.17 -27.13 15.03
N TYR A 387 -3.19 -26.81 15.87
CA TYR A 387 -3.12 -25.57 16.64
C TYR A 387 -1.85 -24.81 16.29
N VAL A 388 -2.00 -23.62 15.68
CA VAL A 388 -0.93 -22.75 15.18
C VAL A 388 -1.21 -21.27 15.46
N SER A 389 -2.00 -20.94 16.47
CA SER A 389 -2.31 -19.54 16.85
C SER A 389 -1.05 -18.75 17.22
N GLY A 390 -1.12 -17.42 17.19
CA GLY A 390 0.00 -16.52 17.51
C GLY A 390 1.06 -16.39 16.40
N ASN A 391 1.13 -17.34 15.46
CA ASN A 391 2.05 -17.33 14.31
C ASN A 391 1.65 -16.27 13.27
N ALA A 392 1.87 -15.00 13.58
CA ALA A 392 1.50 -13.85 12.75
C ALA A 392 2.16 -13.83 11.35
N GLY A 393 3.16 -14.67 11.09
CA GLY A 393 3.75 -14.84 9.78
C GLY A 393 2.91 -15.65 8.78
N ILE A 394 1.97 -16.47 9.25
CA ILE A 394 1.12 -17.32 8.39
C ILE A 394 0.03 -16.48 7.72
N THR A 395 0.05 -16.41 6.38
CA THR A 395 -0.94 -15.67 5.57
C THR A 395 -1.89 -16.55 4.75
N SER A 396 -1.54 -17.83 4.54
CA SER A 396 -2.38 -18.85 3.92
C SER A 396 -2.01 -20.25 4.44
N MET A 397 -2.98 -21.18 4.38
CA MET A 397 -2.77 -22.60 4.67
C MET A 397 -3.63 -23.46 3.74
N ASP A 398 -3.08 -24.60 3.30
CA ASP A 398 -3.80 -25.64 2.58
C ASP A 398 -4.01 -26.83 3.53
N MET A 399 -5.28 -27.17 3.78
CA MET A 399 -5.71 -28.30 4.60
C MET A 399 -6.56 -29.30 3.80
N SER A 400 -6.51 -29.23 2.46
CA SER A 400 -7.34 -30.02 1.54
C SER A 400 -7.13 -31.53 1.64
N ASN A 401 -5.99 -31.96 2.18
CA ASN A 401 -5.62 -33.36 2.36
C ASN A 401 -5.78 -33.86 3.82
N ASN A 402 -6.49 -33.11 4.67
CA ASN A 402 -6.66 -33.42 6.10
C ASN A 402 -8.14 -33.68 6.45
N PRO A 403 -8.79 -34.71 5.85
CA PRO A 403 -10.24 -34.93 5.99
C PRO A 403 -10.69 -35.32 7.41
N ASN A 404 -9.75 -35.78 8.25
CA ASN A 404 -9.99 -36.20 9.63
C ASN A 404 -9.93 -35.04 10.65
N LEU A 405 -9.60 -33.83 10.21
CA LEU A 405 -9.42 -32.66 11.07
C LEU A 405 -10.74 -32.29 11.78
N LYS A 406 -10.71 -32.30 13.11
CA LYS A 406 -11.83 -31.98 14.02
C LYS A 406 -11.69 -30.62 14.68
N GLU A 407 -10.47 -30.21 15.01
CA GLU A 407 -10.21 -28.99 15.79
C GLU A 407 -9.09 -28.18 15.12
N LEU A 408 -9.34 -26.89 14.92
CA LEU A 408 -8.44 -25.98 14.21
C LEU A 408 -8.24 -24.66 14.98
N GLY A 409 -7.02 -24.46 15.48
CA GLY A 409 -6.54 -23.24 16.14
C GLY A 409 -5.68 -22.39 15.21
N VAL A 410 -6.17 -21.21 14.82
CA VAL A 410 -5.47 -20.30 13.88
C VAL A 410 -5.57 -18.83 14.34
N GLN A 411 -5.82 -18.57 15.62
CA GLN A 411 -6.03 -17.22 16.12
C GLN A 411 -4.77 -16.37 15.97
N GLN A 412 -4.92 -15.06 15.73
CA GLN A 412 -3.79 -14.12 15.66
C GLN A 412 -2.73 -14.43 14.57
N THR A 413 -3.02 -15.33 13.63
CA THR A 413 -2.30 -15.42 12.36
C THR A 413 -2.71 -14.24 11.45
N THR A 414 -2.20 -14.18 10.21
CA THR A 414 -2.48 -13.11 9.23
C THR A 414 -3.24 -13.66 8.02
N LEU A 415 -4.17 -14.61 8.23
CA LEU A 415 -4.96 -15.21 7.15
C LEU A 415 -5.90 -14.18 6.50
N PHE A 416 -5.80 -14.04 5.18
CA PHE A 416 -6.76 -13.27 4.37
C PHE A 416 -7.93 -14.13 3.89
N PHE A 417 -7.76 -15.44 3.83
CA PHE A 417 -8.79 -16.41 3.46
C PHE A 417 -8.61 -17.69 4.29
N LEU A 418 -9.70 -18.43 4.45
CA LEU A 418 -9.71 -19.73 5.11
C LEU A 418 -10.66 -20.65 4.34
N ASP A 419 -10.15 -21.79 3.86
CA ASP A 419 -10.96 -22.83 3.25
C ASP A 419 -10.91 -24.09 4.12
N VAL A 420 -12.09 -24.55 4.56
CA VAL A 420 -12.25 -25.83 5.26
C VAL A 420 -13.29 -26.73 4.59
N LYS A 421 -13.63 -26.49 3.31
CA LYS A 421 -14.66 -27.26 2.57
C LYS A 421 -14.31 -28.75 2.41
N ASN A 422 -13.03 -29.09 2.52
CA ASN A 422 -12.49 -30.45 2.44
C ASN A 422 -12.29 -31.11 3.83
N ASN A 423 -12.70 -30.44 4.92
CA ASN A 423 -12.56 -30.91 6.30
C ASN A 423 -13.96 -31.15 6.90
N PRO A 424 -14.71 -32.16 6.41
CA PRO A 424 -16.13 -32.36 6.77
C PRO A 424 -16.36 -32.77 8.22
N ASN A 425 -15.30 -33.15 8.95
CA ASN A 425 -15.33 -33.53 10.35
C ASN A 425 -15.00 -32.38 11.32
N LEU A 426 -14.85 -31.14 10.83
CA LEU A 426 -14.44 -30.00 11.66
C LEU A 426 -15.55 -29.59 12.65
N GLU A 427 -15.30 -29.83 13.94
CA GLU A 427 -16.22 -29.58 15.06
C GLU A 427 -15.92 -28.25 15.78
N ILE A 428 -14.65 -27.84 15.86
CA ILE A 428 -14.21 -26.64 16.60
C ILE A 428 -13.27 -25.77 15.75
N LEU A 429 -13.48 -24.45 15.76
CA LEU A 429 -12.66 -23.50 14.99
C LEU A 429 -12.38 -22.21 15.77
N HIS A 430 -11.11 -22.01 16.12
CA HIS A 430 -10.61 -20.81 16.79
C HIS A 430 -9.93 -19.89 15.77
N VAL A 431 -10.71 -19.00 15.13
CA VAL A 431 -10.26 -18.17 13.98
C VAL A 431 -10.06 -16.67 14.31
N GLY A 432 -10.27 -16.26 15.56
CA GLY A 432 -10.29 -14.85 15.96
C GLY A 432 -8.99 -14.06 15.71
N ASN A 433 -9.10 -12.73 15.69
CA ASN A 433 -8.02 -11.76 15.38
C ASN A 433 -7.43 -11.80 13.95
N ASN A 434 -7.93 -12.63 13.04
CA ASN A 434 -7.45 -12.66 11.64
C ASN A 434 -7.99 -11.51 10.77
N PRO A 435 -7.27 -11.10 9.70
CA PRO A 435 -7.69 -10.14 8.67
C PRO A 435 -8.52 -10.79 7.52
N LEU A 436 -9.46 -11.69 7.84
CA LEU A 436 -10.17 -12.47 6.82
C LEU A 436 -11.07 -11.59 5.91
N LEU A 437 -10.93 -11.83 4.60
CA LEU A 437 -11.76 -11.28 3.52
C LEU A 437 -12.84 -12.28 3.06
N GLY A 438 -12.53 -13.57 3.09
CA GLY A 438 -13.47 -14.66 2.87
C GLY A 438 -13.18 -15.87 3.77
N PHE A 439 -14.16 -16.75 3.88
CA PHE A 439 -14.10 -18.01 4.64
C PHE A 439 -15.07 -19.00 3.97
N GLU A 440 -14.68 -20.25 3.76
CA GLU A 440 -15.55 -21.27 3.15
C GLU A 440 -15.62 -22.57 3.96
N ILE A 441 -16.84 -23.12 4.04
CA ILE A 441 -17.21 -24.31 4.82
C ILE A 441 -17.86 -25.38 3.91
N PRO A 442 -17.95 -26.65 4.33
CA PRO A 442 -18.66 -27.68 3.58
C PRO A 442 -20.16 -27.34 3.40
N ASP A 443 -20.62 -27.24 2.15
CA ASP A 443 -22.05 -27.08 1.83
C ASP A 443 -22.84 -28.33 2.26
N GLY A 444 -24.03 -28.11 2.85
CA GLY A 444 -24.88 -29.18 3.36
C GLY A 444 -24.47 -29.74 4.73
N GLY A 445 -23.45 -29.18 5.38
CA GLY A 445 -23.04 -29.57 6.73
C GLY A 445 -24.14 -29.42 7.79
N GLY A 446 -24.15 -30.33 8.77
CA GLY A 446 -25.18 -30.40 9.83
C GLY A 446 -25.06 -29.32 10.91
N SER A 447 -23.86 -28.80 11.15
CA SER A 447 -23.56 -27.73 12.10
C SER A 447 -22.43 -26.84 11.57
N LEU A 448 -22.41 -25.58 11.98
CA LEU A 448 -21.19 -24.79 11.93
C LEU A 448 -20.22 -25.35 13.00
N PRO A 449 -18.90 -25.34 12.77
CA PRO A 449 -17.93 -25.52 13.84
C PRO A 449 -18.20 -24.52 14.98
N ILE A 450 -17.86 -24.87 16.21
CA ILE A 450 -17.97 -23.95 17.34
C ILE A 450 -16.94 -22.83 17.15
N LEU A 451 -17.43 -21.67 16.71
CA LEU A 451 -16.62 -20.49 16.40
C LEU A 451 -16.34 -19.69 17.66
N TYR A 452 -15.15 -19.84 18.22
CA TYR A 452 -14.65 -19.02 19.32
C TYR A 452 -14.20 -17.65 18.79
N TYR A 453 -15.17 -16.74 18.67
CA TYR A 453 -14.98 -15.39 18.14
C TYR A 453 -14.16 -14.49 19.08
N ASN A 454 -13.00 -14.05 18.59
CA ASN A 454 -12.44 -12.74 18.92
C ASN A 454 -12.41 -11.91 17.62
N PHE A 455 -12.78 -10.63 17.70
CA PHE A 455 -13.03 -9.74 16.55
C PHE A 455 -12.03 -9.92 15.40
N LEU A 456 -12.54 -10.12 14.18
CA LEU A 456 -11.71 -10.07 12.98
C LEU A 456 -11.09 -8.67 12.85
N ARG A 457 -9.81 -8.62 12.46
CA ARG A 457 -9.07 -7.37 12.32
C ARG A 457 -9.38 -6.74 10.97
N ALA A 458 -9.39 -5.41 10.93
CA ALA A 458 -9.37 -4.70 9.66
C ALA A 458 -7.98 -4.88 9.02
N ILE A 459 -7.94 -5.25 7.74
CA ILE A 459 -6.70 -5.18 6.95
C ILE A 459 -6.52 -3.76 6.41
N THR A 460 -5.34 -3.17 6.55
CA THR A 460 -5.00 -1.92 5.86
C THR A 460 -4.49 -2.23 4.46
N VAL A 461 -5.12 -1.68 3.43
CA VAL A 461 -4.66 -1.80 2.03
C VAL A 461 -4.38 -0.41 1.45
N LYS A 462 -3.46 -0.37 0.48
CA LYS A 462 -3.18 0.84 -0.32
C LYS A 462 -4.02 0.84 -1.59
N ALA A 463 -4.99 1.74 -1.67
CA ALA A 463 -5.72 1.99 -2.91
C ALA A 463 -4.87 2.78 -3.91
N THR A 464 -5.14 2.58 -5.21
CA THR A 464 -4.55 3.42 -6.27
C THR A 464 -5.03 4.87 -6.14
N PRO A 465 -4.31 5.85 -6.72
CA PRO A 465 -4.73 7.25 -6.71
C PRO A 465 -6.16 7.48 -7.24
N GLU A 466 -6.63 6.64 -8.18
CA GLU A 466 -7.97 6.67 -8.76
C GLU A 466 -9.07 6.07 -7.86
N GLY A 467 -8.72 5.62 -6.64
CA GLY A 467 -9.66 5.02 -5.69
C GLY A 467 -10.05 3.58 -6.05
N THR A 468 -9.07 2.73 -6.41
CA THR A 468 -9.30 1.31 -6.72
C THR A 468 -8.36 0.37 -5.96
N PHE A 469 -8.79 -0.87 -5.71
CA PHE A 469 -7.93 -1.93 -5.15
C PHE A 469 -8.48 -3.31 -5.54
N ASP A 470 -7.59 -4.23 -5.92
CA ASP A 470 -7.96 -5.59 -6.32
C ASP A 470 -7.73 -6.59 -5.18
N LEU A 471 -8.82 -7.15 -4.64
CA LEU A 471 -8.78 -8.14 -3.57
C LEU A 471 -8.11 -9.45 -4.02
N GLY A 472 -8.06 -9.72 -5.33
CA GLY A 472 -7.38 -10.88 -5.92
C GLY A 472 -5.87 -10.88 -5.69
N GLN A 473 -5.27 -9.73 -5.35
CA GLN A 473 -3.86 -9.61 -4.97
C GLN A 473 -3.56 -10.20 -3.58
N LEU A 474 -4.59 -10.34 -2.73
CA LEU A 474 -4.50 -10.90 -1.38
C LEU A 474 -5.14 -12.29 -1.29
N VAL A 475 -6.25 -12.48 -2.02
CA VAL A 475 -7.02 -13.72 -2.07
C VAL A 475 -7.38 -14.01 -3.53
N PRO A 476 -6.54 -14.72 -4.29
CA PRO A 476 -6.82 -15.11 -5.67
C PRO A 476 -8.06 -16.00 -5.83
N GLU A 477 -8.51 -16.62 -4.74
CA GLU A 477 -9.62 -17.58 -4.66
C GLU A 477 -10.98 -16.93 -4.32
N LEU A 478 -11.04 -15.59 -4.17
CA LEU A 478 -12.20 -14.89 -3.63
C LEU A 478 -13.37 -14.84 -4.63
N ASP A 479 -14.41 -15.65 -4.38
CA ASP A 479 -15.67 -15.61 -5.14
C ASP A 479 -16.50 -14.39 -4.73
N SER A 480 -16.42 -13.31 -5.52
CA SER A 480 -17.16 -12.08 -5.26
C SER A 480 -18.68 -12.19 -5.48
N SER A 481 -19.19 -13.31 -6.01
CA SER A 481 -20.63 -13.59 -6.01
C SER A 481 -21.20 -13.92 -4.62
N ARG A 482 -20.32 -14.20 -3.65
CA ARG A 482 -20.64 -14.36 -2.22
C ARG A 482 -20.66 -13.04 -1.45
N ILE A 483 -20.19 -11.93 -2.04
CA ILE A 483 -20.11 -10.62 -1.40
C ILE A 483 -21.48 -9.91 -1.43
N SER A 484 -21.84 -9.27 -0.32
CA SER A 484 -23.12 -8.56 -0.16
C SER A 484 -23.02 -7.39 0.82
N ASP A 485 -23.97 -6.44 0.74
CA ASP A 485 -24.08 -5.27 1.63
C ASP A 485 -22.82 -4.40 1.72
N LEU A 486 -22.12 -4.26 0.56
CA LEU A 486 -20.89 -3.49 0.38
C LEU A 486 -21.08 -2.00 0.75
N LYS A 487 -20.19 -1.50 1.61
CA LYS A 487 -20.13 -0.09 2.06
C LYS A 487 -18.68 0.40 2.02
N GLY A 488 -18.48 1.71 1.88
CA GLY A 488 -17.16 2.36 1.79
C GLY A 488 -16.53 2.35 0.40
N ALA A 489 -16.95 1.43 -0.47
CA ALA A 489 -16.69 1.43 -1.91
C ALA A 489 -17.99 1.71 -2.68
N ASP A 490 -17.90 2.28 -3.87
CA ASP A 490 -19.07 2.55 -4.73
C ASP A 490 -19.58 1.26 -5.40
N ARG A 491 -18.68 0.32 -5.74
CA ARG A 491 -18.99 -1.01 -6.32
C ARG A 491 -17.77 -1.95 -6.30
N ILE A 492 -18.01 -3.21 -6.64
CA ILE A 492 -16.99 -4.23 -6.96
C ILE A 492 -17.24 -4.81 -8.35
N GLU A 493 -16.20 -5.01 -9.16
CA GLU A 493 -16.26 -5.72 -10.45
C GLU A 493 -15.14 -6.77 -10.49
N GLY A 494 -15.49 -8.05 -10.71
CA GLY A 494 -14.56 -9.15 -10.42
C GLY A 494 -14.17 -9.10 -8.93
N THR A 495 -12.88 -9.05 -8.64
CA THR A 495 -12.31 -8.83 -7.30
C THR A 495 -11.94 -7.36 -7.02
N THR A 496 -12.10 -6.46 -8.00
CA THR A 496 -11.66 -5.06 -7.90
C THR A 496 -12.73 -4.15 -7.31
N LEU A 497 -12.39 -3.50 -6.20
CA LEU A 497 -13.17 -2.44 -5.58
C LEU A 497 -12.93 -1.10 -6.28
N TYR A 498 -13.98 -0.29 -6.41
CA TYR A 498 -13.95 1.05 -7.03
C TYR A 498 -14.61 2.10 -6.14
N GLY A 499 -14.17 3.35 -6.25
CA GLY A 499 -14.74 4.48 -5.49
C GLY A 499 -14.20 4.59 -4.06
N LEU A 500 -13.04 3.97 -3.82
CA LEU A 500 -12.32 4.00 -2.55
C LEU A 500 -11.83 5.42 -2.24
N LYS A 501 -11.78 5.75 -0.95
CA LYS A 501 -11.45 7.08 -0.42
C LYS A 501 -10.54 6.92 0.79
N ASP A 502 -9.50 7.74 0.89
CA ASP A 502 -8.56 7.72 2.01
C ASP A 502 -9.27 7.79 3.38
N GLY A 503 -8.83 6.94 4.31
CA GLY A 503 -9.37 6.86 5.67
C GLY A 503 -10.80 6.28 5.78
N VAL A 504 -11.46 5.91 4.67
CA VAL A 504 -12.81 5.33 4.68
C VAL A 504 -12.74 3.81 4.66
N ASP A 505 -13.25 3.18 5.71
CA ASP A 505 -13.32 1.71 5.78
C ASP A 505 -14.32 1.13 4.76
N VAL A 506 -13.86 0.13 4.00
CA VAL A 506 -14.74 -0.76 3.24
C VAL A 506 -15.20 -1.91 4.13
N THR A 507 -16.49 -2.25 4.06
CA THR A 507 -17.06 -3.41 4.76
C THR A 507 -18.05 -4.14 3.85
N TYR A 508 -18.13 -5.46 4.00
CA TYR A 508 -19.10 -6.32 3.30
C TYR A 508 -19.33 -7.64 4.05
N TYR A 509 -20.45 -8.30 3.73
CA TYR A 509 -20.74 -9.66 4.17
C TYR A 509 -20.35 -10.68 3.10
N TYR A 510 -19.43 -11.59 3.41
CA TYR A 510 -19.07 -12.76 2.59
C TYR A 510 -19.89 -13.98 3.02
N ARG A 511 -20.62 -14.61 2.11
CA ARG A 511 -21.37 -15.84 2.38
C ARG A 511 -20.45 -17.05 2.45
N ILE A 512 -20.32 -17.66 3.63
CA ILE A 512 -19.34 -18.72 3.87
C ILE A 512 -19.78 -20.09 3.32
N GLY A 513 -21.09 -20.35 3.26
CA GLY A 513 -21.67 -21.57 2.69
C GLY A 513 -23.18 -21.64 2.84
N THR A 514 -23.74 -22.83 2.65
CA THR A 514 -25.16 -23.17 2.84
C THR A 514 -25.28 -24.37 3.78
N MET A 515 -25.95 -24.17 4.93
CA MET A 515 -26.20 -25.23 5.91
C MET A 515 -27.23 -26.25 5.41
N ALA A 516 -27.29 -27.44 6.02
CA ALA A 516 -28.29 -28.46 5.74
C ALA A 516 -29.76 -27.97 5.83
N ASP A 517 -30.03 -26.99 6.69
CA ASP A 517 -31.35 -26.36 6.85
C ASP A 517 -31.62 -25.17 5.90
N GLY A 518 -30.70 -24.91 4.96
CA GLY A 518 -30.80 -23.83 3.98
C GLY A 518 -30.36 -22.45 4.49
N ARG A 519 -29.95 -22.30 5.76
CA ARG A 519 -29.33 -21.06 6.24
C ARG A 519 -28.04 -20.76 5.46
N LYS A 520 -27.79 -19.47 5.22
CA LYS A 520 -26.60 -18.98 4.52
C LYS A 520 -25.84 -18.02 5.44
N PRO A 521 -24.98 -18.54 6.33
CA PRO A 521 -24.20 -17.71 7.24
C PRO A 521 -23.23 -16.79 6.49
N ASN A 522 -22.97 -15.64 7.09
CA ASN A 522 -22.13 -14.58 6.53
C ASN A 522 -21.04 -14.18 7.53
N MET A 523 -19.84 -13.91 7.03
CA MET A 523 -18.75 -13.27 7.75
C MET A 523 -18.70 -11.78 7.41
N LEU A 524 -18.46 -10.89 8.38
CA LEU A 524 -18.22 -9.46 8.13
C LEU A 524 -16.73 -9.23 7.85
N ALA A 525 -16.38 -8.92 6.61
CA ALA A 525 -15.05 -8.45 6.24
C ALA A 525 -14.94 -6.93 6.47
N ARG A 526 -13.74 -6.46 6.84
CA ARG A 526 -13.43 -5.04 7.03
C ARG A 526 -12.02 -4.72 6.50
N ILE A 527 -11.94 -3.64 5.73
CA ILE A 527 -10.73 -3.17 5.07
C ILE A 527 -10.58 -1.68 5.38
N HIS A 528 -9.45 -1.28 5.94
CA HIS A 528 -9.09 0.12 6.10
C HIS A 528 -8.37 0.60 4.83
N ILE A 529 -8.87 1.67 4.22
CA ILE A 529 -8.26 2.25 3.02
C ILE A 529 -7.28 3.34 3.43
N VAL A 530 -6.04 3.18 2.96
CA VAL A 530 -5.10 4.29 2.80
C VAL A 530 -4.93 4.53 1.30
N GLN A 531 -4.90 5.78 0.86
CA GLN A 531 -4.74 6.15 -0.54
C GLN A 531 -3.45 6.95 -0.69
N ASP A 532 -2.56 6.56 -1.61
CA ASP A 532 -1.44 7.43 -1.97
C ASP A 532 -1.98 8.70 -2.66
N PRO A 533 -1.42 9.89 -2.39
CA PRO A 533 -1.97 11.14 -2.90
C PRO A 533 -2.00 11.15 -4.43
N LEU A 534 -3.05 11.77 -4.98
CA LEU A 534 -3.21 11.94 -6.43
C LEU A 534 -1.96 12.60 -7.05
N PRO A 535 -1.51 12.13 -8.23
CA PRO A 535 -0.32 12.69 -8.86
C PRO A 535 -0.50 14.18 -9.18
N VAL A 536 0.63 14.87 -9.26
CA VAL A 536 0.73 16.27 -9.67
C VAL A 536 0.08 16.51 -11.04
N GLY A 537 -0.58 17.65 -11.21
CA GLY A 537 -1.49 17.92 -12.33
C GLY A 537 -0.97 18.91 -13.38
N GLU A 538 -1.78 19.09 -14.42
CA GLU A 538 -1.52 20.04 -15.50
C GLU A 538 -2.37 21.32 -15.37
N ALA A 539 -1.78 22.46 -15.73
CA ALA A 539 -2.47 23.74 -15.84
C ALA A 539 -2.11 24.47 -17.14
N GLU A 540 -3.09 25.11 -17.77
CA GLU A 540 -2.92 25.84 -19.03
C GLU A 540 -3.47 27.27 -18.90
N LEU A 541 -2.58 28.27 -18.90
CA LEU A 541 -2.95 29.67 -18.97
C LEU A 541 -3.13 30.10 -20.43
N ASN A 542 -4.38 30.41 -20.78
CA ASN A 542 -4.81 30.88 -22.09
C ASN A 542 -4.86 32.42 -22.12
N VAL A 543 -4.22 33.05 -23.11
CA VAL A 543 -4.15 34.52 -23.28
C VAL A 543 -5.00 34.97 -24.46
N HIS A 544 -5.97 35.85 -24.20
CA HIS A 544 -6.80 36.50 -25.23
C HIS A 544 -6.30 37.91 -25.52
N VAL A 545 -6.45 38.37 -26.77
CA VAL A 545 -6.17 39.76 -27.17
C VAL A 545 -7.42 40.39 -27.79
N LEU A 546 -7.64 41.67 -27.53
CA LEU A 546 -8.72 42.45 -28.17
C LEU A 546 -8.34 42.78 -29.62
N ASN A 547 -9.23 42.43 -30.56
CA ASN A 547 -9.20 42.82 -31.98
C ASN A 547 -7.92 42.45 -32.78
N SER A 548 -7.07 41.57 -32.25
CA SER A 548 -5.84 41.10 -32.91
C SER A 548 -5.46 39.69 -32.44
N THR A 549 -4.60 39.00 -33.18
CA THR A 549 -3.88 37.81 -32.72
C THR A 549 -2.61 38.23 -31.98
N ALA A 550 -2.32 37.62 -30.82
CA ALA A 550 -1.03 37.83 -30.15
C ALA A 550 0.14 37.17 -30.92
N THR A 551 1.35 37.21 -30.36
CA THR A 551 2.49 36.40 -30.84
C THR A 551 3.16 35.65 -29.68
N PRO A 552 3.96 34.59 -29.94
CA PRO A 552 4.73 33.89 -28.91
C PRO A 552 5.70 34.81 -28.13
N GLU A 553 6.15 35.90 -28.75
CA GLU A 553 7.06 36.91 -28.16
C GLU A 553 6.33 37.74 -27.10
N MET A 554 5.01 37.93 -27.23
CA MET A 554 4.19 38.56 -26.19
C MET A 554 4.10 37.66 -24.96
N LEU A 555 3.93 36.34 -25.13
CA LEU A 555 3.93 35.40 -24.01
C LEU A 555 5.28 35.34 -23.29
N LYS A 556 6.39 35.40 -24.04
CA LYS A 556 7.75 35.52 -23.47
C LYS A 556 7.95 36.84 -22.71
N GLN A 557 7.33 37.94 -23.15
CA GLN A 557 7.29 39.21 -22.40
C GLN A 557 6.36 39.17 -21.17
N MET A 558 5.35 38.29 -21.16
CA MET A 558 4.48 38.09 -19.99
C MET A 558 5.16 37.29 -18.88
N ASN A 559 6.02 36.33 -19.22
CA ASN A 559 6.75 35.48 -18.27
C ASN A 559 5.84 35.01 -17.08
N PRO A 560 4.77 34.25 -17.37
CA PRO A 560 3.77 33.89 -16.37
C PRO A 560 4.32 32.89 -15.35
N ILE A 561 4.09 33.18 -14.06
CA ILE A 561 4.54 32.38 -12.91
C ILE A 561 3.32 32.05 -12.04
N LEU A 562 3.24 30.82 -11.55
CA LEU A 562 2.33 30.43 -10.47
C LEU A 562 3.12 30.37 -9.16
N ILE A 563 2.65 31.05 -8.12
CA ILE A 563 3.35 31.19 -6.84
C ILE A 563 2.52 30.55 -5.73
N ALA A 564 3.05 29.50 -5.11
CA ALA A 564 2.42 28.81 -3.98
C ALA A 564 2.50 29.64 -2.69
N ALA A 565 1.71 29.28 -1.68
CA ALA A 565 1.60 30.01 -0.41
C ALA A 565 2.89 30.06 0.43
N ASP A 566 3.83 29.14 0.18
CA ASP A 566 5.18 29.11 0.77
C ASP A 566 6.19 30.04 0.05
N GLY A 567 5.81 30.60 -1.10
CA GLY A 567 6.65 31.40 -1.98
C GLY A 567 7.35 30.62 -3.10
N THR A 568 7.12 29.31 -3.23
CA THR A 568 7.65 28.48 -4.32
C THR A 568 7.05 28.90 -5.66
N GLN A 569 7.91 29.01 -6.69
CA GLN A 569 7.55 29.58 -8.00
C GLN A 569 7.64 28.53 -9.11
N TYR A 570 6.52 28.29 -9.78
CA TYR A 570 6.38 27.36 -10.89
C TYR A 570 6.34 28.15 -12.21
N GLN A 571 7.19 27.73 -13.16
CA GLN A 571 7.28 28.27 -14.52
C GLN A 571 6.55 27.32 -15.49
N PRO A 572 6.07 27.80 -16.65
CA PRO A 572 5.53 26.91 -17.67
C PRO A 572 6.65 26.09 -18.32
N ASN A 573 6.44 24.78 -18.44
CA ASN A 573 7.34 23.85 -19.12
C ASN A 573 7.24 23.99 -20.65
N GLU A 574 6.06 24.41 -21.17
CA GLU A 574 5.85 24.66 -22.60
C GLU A 574 5.15 26.02 -22.82
N ILE A 575 5.60 26.75 -23.84
CA ILE A 575 4.91 27.93 -24.40
C ILE A 575 4.52 27.58 -25.84
N ALA A 576 3.27 27.17 -26.03
CA ALA A 576 2.78 26.63 -27.29
C ALA A 576 2.33 27.73 -28.27
N ASN A 577 2.38 27.43 -29.57
CA ASN A 577 1.78 28.27 -30.60
C ASN A 577 0.26 28.35 -30.40
N GLY A 578 -0.32 29.56 -30.34
CA GLY A 578 -1.75 29.76 -30.09
C GLY A 578 -2.13 30.18 -28.66
N PHE A 579 -1.20 30.85 -27.96
CA PHE A 579 -1.47 31.64 -26.74
C PHE A 579 -1.73 30.84 -25.46
N ARG A 580 -0.97 29.75 -25.28
CA ARG A 580 -1.04 28.87 -24.12
C ARG A 580 0.33 28.75 -23.45
N ALA A 581 0.36 28.92 -22.13
CA ALA A 581 1.49 28.55 -21.28
C ALA A 581 1.07 27.34 -20.43
N ARG A 582 1.79 26.22 -20.57
CA ARG A 582 1.49 24.96 -19.90
C ARG A 582 2.44 24.71 -18.75
N PHE A 583 1.88 24.41 -17.60
CA PHE A 583 2.57 23.96 -16.41
C PHE A 583 2.25 22.48 -16.21
N GLN A 584 3.26 21.69 -15.85
CA GLN A 584 3.14 20.29 -15.48
C GLN A 584 3.82 20.10 -14.13
N ASP A 585 3.61 18.94 -13.50
CA ASP A 585 4.16 18.61 -12.19
C ASP A 585 3.78 19.60 -11.08
N ILE A 586 2.62 20.26 -11.18
CA ILE A 586 2.10 21.18 -10.17
C ILE A 586 1.24 20.43 -9.13
N PRO A 587 1.51 20.55 -7.81
CA PRO A 587 0.64 20.04 -6.76
C PRO A 587 -0.78 20.61 -6.75
N GLU A 588 -1.71 19.91 -6.13
CA GLU A 588 -3.04 20.47 -5.81
C GLU A 588 -2.90 21.63 -4.81
N GLY A 589 -3.64 22.72 -5.04
CA GLY A 589 -3.68 23.85 -4.12
C GLY A 589 -3.94 25.21 -4.78
N ASP A 590 -3.81 26.26 -3.97
CA ASP A 590 -4.03 27.65 -4.37
C ASP A 590 -2.72 28.35 -4.73
N TYR A 591 -2.71 29.00 -5.90
CA TYR A 591 -1.55 29.67 -6.48
C TYR A 591 -1.88 31.12 -6.83
N THR A 592 -0.98 32.04 -6.48
CA THR A 592 -1.04 33.44 -6.94
C THR A 592 -0.38 33.56 -8.31
N VAL A 593 -1.10 34.09 -9.31
CA VAL A 593 -0.58 34.30 -10.66
C VAL A 593 0.20 35.60 -10.74
N LYS A 594 1.35 35.58 -11.43
CA LYS A 594 2.19 36.77 -11.67
C LYS A 594 2.70 36.78 -13.11
N PHE A 595 2.54 37.91 -13.80
CA PHE A 595 3.09 38.17 -15.13
C PHE A 595 3.43 39.66 -15.32
N THR A 596 4.28 39.94 -16.32
CA THR A 596 4.61 41.28 -16.81
C THR A 596 3.78 41.67 -18.03
N TYR A 597 3.83 42.95 -18.42
CA TYR A 597 3.08 43.50 -19.54
C TYR A 597 3.93 43.47 -20.83
N PRO A 598 3.42 42.95 -21.96
CA PRO A 598 4.01 43.21 -23.27
C PRO A 598 3.96 44.70 -23.61
N SER A 599 4.98 45.21 -24.31
CA SER A 599 5.08 46.65 -24.61
C SER A 599 3.87 47.13 -25.42
N GLY A 600 3.22 48.19 -24.96
CA GLY A 600 2.02 48.76 -25.57
C GLY A 600 0.70 48.06 -25.25
N TYR A 601 0.68 47.11 -24.31
CA TYR A 601 -0.53 46.39 -23.87
C TYR A 601 -0.82 46.57 -22.36
N ARG A 602 -2.08 46.37 -21.99
CA ARG A 602 -2.60 46.34 -20.61
C ARG A 602 -3.62 45.21 -20.44
N PHE A 603 -3.89 44.77 -19.21
CA PHE A 603 -5.00 43.86 -18.96
C PHE A 603 -6.35 44.58 -19.09
N LYS A 604 -7.36 43.87 -19.59
CA LYS A 604 -8.73 44.37 -19.73
C LYS A 604 -9.70 43.49 -18.97
N ALA A 605 -10.20 44.02 -17.86
CA ALA A 605 -11.19 43.37 -17.01
C ALA A 605 -12.44 42.94 -17.79
N GLY A 606 -13.05 41.83 -17.34
CA GLY A 606 -14.23 41.22 -17.94
C GLY A 606 -14.23 39.71 -17.73
N THR A 607 -15.10 39.02 -18.46
CA THR A 607 -15.23 37.55 -18.40
C THR A 607 -15.03 36.89 -19.76
N THR A 608 -14.68 35.60 -19.72
CA THR A 608 -14.75 34.68 -20.85
C THR A 608 -16.20 34.43 -21.27
N VAL A 609 -16.39 33.79 -22.43
CA VAL A 609 -17.72 33.32 -22.91
C VAL A 609 -18.38 32.38 -21.90
N SER A 610 -17.58 31.67 -21.09
CA SER A 610 -18.02 30.76 -20.03
C SER A 610 -18.12 31.42 -18.65
N ASN A 611 -18.21 32.75 -18.58
CA ASN A 611 -18.33 33.58 -17.36
C ASN A 611 -17.15 33.56 -16.36
N TYR A 612 -16.08 32.80 -16.59
CA TYR A 612 -14.85 32.92 -15.78
C TYR A 612 -14.24 34.33 -15.93
N PRO A 613 -13.83 35.00 -14.84
CA PRO A 613 -13.16 36.30 -14.92
C PRO A 613 -11.78 36.16 -15.57
N TYR A 614 -11.35 37.20 -16.29
CA TYR A 614 -9.96 37.29 -16.74
C TYR A 614 -9.04 37.67 -15.57
N LEU A 615 -7.95 36.92 -15.43
CA LEU A 615 -6.96 37.07 -14.36
C LEU A 615 -5.99 38.22 -14.63
N ASP A 616 -5.56 38.89 -13.56
CA ASP A 616 -4.47 39.87 -13.51
C ASP A 616 -3.40 39.44 -12.48
N THR A 617 -2.23 40.07 -12.46
CA THR A 617 -1.15 39.79 -11.49
C THR A 617 -1.64 40.01 -10.07
N GLY A 618 -1.48 38.98 -9.22
CA GLY A 618 -2.03 38.92 -7.87
C GLY A 618 -3.37 38.18 -7.75
N SER A 619 -3.95 37.69 -8.85
CA SER A 619 -5.13 36.82 -8.80
C SER A 619 -4.78 35.42 -8.28
N THR A 620 -5.66 34.83 -7.47
CA THR A 620 -5.54 33.42 -7.04
C THR A 620 -6.19 32.50 -8.07
N VAL A 621 -5.58 31.35 -8.33
CA VAL A 621 -6.15 30.22 -9.07
C VAL A 621 -5.99 28.93 -8.26
N HIS A 622 -6.91 28.00 -8.46
CA HIS A 622 -6.89 26.69 -7.81
C HIS A 622 -6.53 25.60 -8.83
N VAL A 623 -5.53 24.78 -8.53
CA VAL A 623 -5.13 23.62 -9.34
C VAL A 623 -5.67 22.36 -8.68
N THR A 624 -6.47 21.58 -9.41
CA THR A 624 -7.03 20.30 -8.94
C THR A 624 -6.09 19.12 -9.20
N ALA A 625 -6.14 18.10 -8.34
CA ALA A 625 -5.24 16.95 -8.40
C ALA A 625 -5.44 15.99 -9.59
N GLY A 626 -4.40 15.21 -9.87
CA GLY A 626 -4.36 14.21 -10.95
C GLY A 626 -4.08 14.82 -12.32
N ASN A 627 -4.13 13.99 -13.37
CA ASN A 627 -3.89 14.38 -14.77
C ASN A 627 -5.02 15.25 -15.39
N VAL A 628 -5.63 16.14 -14.60
CA VAL A 628 -6.71 17.04 -14.99
C VAL A 628 -6.10 18.31 -15.57
N MET A 629 -6.50 18.69 -16.79
CA MET A 629 -6.01 19.91 -17.45
C MET A 629 -6.79 21.15 -17.01
N ASN A 630 -6.32 21.80 -15.95
CA ASN A 630 -6.92 23.01 -15.39
C ASN A 630 -6.74 24.19 -16.38
N ASN A 631 -7.83 24.90 -16.73
CA ASN A 631 -7.79 25.98 -17.73
C ASN A 631 -8.00 27.36 -17.09
N PHE A 632 -7.00 28.23 -17.23
CA PHE A 632 -7.01 29.61 -16.71
C PHE A 632 -6.99 30.62 -17.86
N TYR A 633 -7.52 31.83 -17.65
CA TYR A 633 -7.73 32.81 -18.72
C TYR A 633 -7.30 34.23 -18.32
N THR A 634 -6.62 34.94 -19.23
CA THR A 634 -6.37 36.38 -19.11
C THR A 634 -6.59 37.11 -20.45
N ARG A 635 -6.76 38.43 -20.42
CA ARG A 635 -7.07 39.25 -21.60
C ARG A 635 -6.29 40.55 -21.65
N LEU A 636 -5.57 40.75 -22.76
CA LEU A 636 -4.89 42.00 -23.10
C LEU A 636 -5.74 42.89 -24.02
N SER A 637 -5.57 44.20 -23.89
CA SER A 637 -5.94 45.23 -24.86
C SER A 637 -4.78 46.21 -25.07
N GLY A 638 -4.83 47.04 -26.11
CA GLY A 638 -3.83 48.09 -26.29
C GLY A 638 -3.86 49.11 -25.14
N ALA A 639 -2.70 49.67 -24.83
CA ALA A 639 -2.54 50.61 -23.71
C ALA A 639 -3.08 52.01 -24.01
N TYR A 640 -3.17 52.40 -25.29
CA TYR A 640 -3.23 53.81 -25.71
C TYR A 640 -4.59 54.23 -26.28
N SER A 641 -4.75 55.55 -26.45
CA SER A 641 -5.94 56.20 -27.00
C SER A 641 -5.60 57.40 -27.89
N ILE A 642 -6.51 57.74 -28.81
CA ILE A 642 -6.52 59.01 -29.57
C ILE A 642 -7.71 59.84 -29.09
N PHE A 643 -7.42 60.96 -28.44
CA PHE A 643 -8.38 61.96 -27.98
C PHE A 643 -8.60 63.05 -29.02
N TYR A 644 -9.80 63.62 -29.03
CA TYR A 644 -10.25 64.62 -30.00
C TYR A 644 -10.72 65.87 -29.25
N ASP A 645 -9.89 66.92 -29.24
CA ASP A 645 -10.19 68.21 -28.62
C ASP A 645 -10.86 69.13 -29.64
N VAL A 646 -12.15 69.42 -29.44
CA VAL A 646 -12.97 70.23 -30.35
C VAL A 646 -12.65 71.74 -30.31
N ASN A 647 -11.61 72.18 -29.58
CA ASN A 647 -11.09 73.55 -29.60
C ASN A 647 -12.11 74.67 -29.30
N GLY A 648 -13.14 74.37 -28.51
CA GLY A 648 -14.21 75.31 -28.16
C GLY A 648 -15.55 75.04 -28.85
N GLY A 649 -15.58 74.13 -29.83
CA GLY A 649 -16.83 73.59 -30.38
C GLY A 649 -17.56 72.65 -29.41
N ASP A 650 -18.73 72.16 -29.84
CA ASP A 650 -19.57 71.25 -29.09
C ASP A 650 -19.12 69.79 -29.28
N ALA A 651 -18.74 69.13 -28.18
CA ALA A 651 -18.11 67.81 -28.21
C ALA A 651 -19.06 66.63 -28.55
N ASN A 652 -20.35 66.88 -28.76
CA ASN A 652 -21.43 65.88 -28.77
C ASN A 652 -21.36 64.82 -29.90
N THR A 653 -20.46 64.95 -30.88
CA THR A 653 -20.29 64.01 -31.99
C THR A 653 -18.89 63.37 -32.06
N SER A 654 -17.98 63.68 -31.14
CA SER A 654 -16.57 63.24 -31.21
C SER A 654 -16.28 62.02 -30.35
N THR A 655 -15.66 61.00 -30.93
CA THR A 655 -15.41 59.69 -30.27
C THR A 655 -13.92 59.41 -30.12
N THR A 656 -13.42 59.38 -28.88
CA THR A 656 -12.08 58.86 -28.55
C THR A 656 -11.89 57.45 -29.11
N GLN A 657 -10.80 57.19 -29.83
CA GLN A 657 -10.39 55.83 -30.17
C GLN A 657 -9.56 55.28 -29.01
N THR A 658 -9.85 54.06 -28.53
CA THR A 658 -9.24 53.48 -27.32
C THR A 658 -8.76 52.05 -27.55
N ASP A 659 -7.99 51.53 -26.60
CA ASP A 659 -7.36 50.20 -26.65
C ASP A 659 -6.39 49.99 -27.82
N LEU A 660 -5.69 51.07 -28.19
CA LEU A 660 -4.76 51.12 -29.32
C LEU A 660 -3.37 50.61 -28.92
N ILE A 661 -2.74 49.91 -29.87
CA ILE A 661 -1.33 49.48 -29.80
C ILE A 661 -0.45 50.44 -30.64
N PRO A 662 0.89 50.39 -30.56
CA PRO A 662 1.75 51.20 -31.42
C PRO A 662 1.46 50.97 -32.91
N GLY A 663 1.22 52.04 -33.68
CA GLY A 663 0.75 51.95 -35.07
C GLY A 663 0.29 53.28 -35.67
N GLN A 664 -0.16 53.24 -36.93
CA GLN A 664 -0.79 54.36 -37.64
C GLN A 664 -2.31 54.18 -37.64
N TYR A 665 -3.07 55.24 -37.31
CA TYR A 665 -4.52 55.19 -37.18
C TYR A 665 -5.19 56.37 -37.88
N SER A 666 -6.20 56.09 -38.71
CA SER A 666 -7.02 57.11 -39.36
C SER A 666 -7.92 57.83 -38.35
N LEU A 667 -8.11 59.13 -38.54
CA LEU A 667 -8.96 59.96 -37.68
C LEU A 667 -10.45 59.80 -38.03
N ASN A 668 -11.34 59.94 -37.03
CA ASN A 668 -12.79 59.91 -37.27
C ASN A 668 -13.23 61.23 -37.95
N ASN A 669 -13.27 61.19 -39.28
CA ASN A 669 -13.78 62.29 -40.12
C ASN A 669 -15.24 62.06 -40.58
N ALA A 670 -15.85 60.93 -40.22
CA ALA A 670 -17.23 60.59 -40.61
C ALA A 670 -18.27 61.32 -39.76
N GLN A 671 -17.94 61.63 -38.50
CA GLN A 671 -18.75 62.42 -37.58
C GLN A 671 -18.04 63.75 -37.33
N LYS A 672 -18.44 64.80 -38.07
CA LYS A 672 -17.88 66.14 -37.90
C LYS A 672 -18.28 66.71 -36.52
N PRO A 673 -17.37 67.35 -35.77
CA PRO A 673 -17.75 68.19 -34.64
C PRO A 673 -18.53 69.42 -35.12
N THR A 674 -19.36 69.99 -34.24
CA THR A 674 -20.07 71.26 -34.46
C THR A 674 -19.48 72.38 -33.61
N HIS A 675 -19.74 73.63 -33.95
CA HIS A 675 -19.34 74.80 -33.18
C HIS A 675 -20.49 75.81 -33.18
N SER A 676 -20.62 76.58 -32.09
CA SER A 676 -21.63 77.63 -31.97
C SER A 676 -21.30 78.87 -32.81
N ASP A 677 -22.33 79.60 -33.24
CA ASP A 677 -22.19 80.79 -34.09
C ASP A 677 -21.27 81.85 -33.46
N GLN A 678 -20.31 82.34 -34.22
CA GLN A 678 -19.40 83.40 -33.77
C GLN A 678 -19.87 84.75 -34.32
N ALA A 679 -20.13 85.70 -33.42
CA ALA A 679 -20.69 87.03 -33.74
C ALA A 679 -22.00 87.02 -34.57
N GLY A 680 -22.73 85.90 -34.61
CA GLY A 680 -23.94 85.73 -35.41
C GLY A 680 -23.72 85.17 -36.83
N GLN A 681 -22.51 84.65 -37.11
CA GLN A 681 -22.17 83.93 -38.33
C GLN A 681 -21.92 82.45 -37.98
N ALA A 682 -22.34 81.53 -38.84
CA ALA A 682 -22.16 80.10 -38.60
C ALA A 682 -20.68 79.69 -38.68
N VAL A 683 -20.32 78.58 -38.04
CA VAL A 683 -18.93 78.08 -37.97
C VAL A 683 -18.86 76.63 -38.46
N ALA A 684 -18.12 76.42 -39.56
CA ALA A 684 -17.92 75.13 -40.18
C ALA A 684 -16.57 74.49 -39.80
N PHE A 685 -16.57 73.16 -39.67
CA PHE A 685 -15.39 72.35 -39.37
C PHE A 685 -14.49 72.20 -40.60
N ILE A 686 -13.22 72.57 -40.46
CA ILE A 686 -12.19 72.49 -41.52
C ILE A 686 -11.48 71.13 -41.48
N GLY A 687 -11.12 70.63 -40.29
CA GLY A 687 -10.40 69.36 -40.12
C GLY A 687 -9.65 69.26 -38.79
N TRP A 688 -8.89 68.18 -38.60
CA TRP A 688 -8.08 67.93 -37.39
C TRP A 688 -6.61 68.32 -37.59
N THR A 689 -5.94 68.79 -36.55
CA THR A 689 -4.50 69.10 -36.51
C THR A 689 -3.80 68.44 -35.32
N SER A 690 -2.47 68.33 -35.35
CA SER A 690 -1.65 67.87 -34.20
C SER A 690 -1.29 69.00 -33.21
N GLN A 691 -1.64 70.24 -33.53
CA GLN A 691 -1.25 71.43 -32.77
C GLN A 691 -2.47 72.33 -32.57
N LYS A 692 -2.77 72.64 -31.31
CA LYS A 692 -3.94 73.43 -30.91
C LYS A 692 -3.91 74.82 -31.56
N ASP A 693 -5.01 75.16 -32.21
CA ASP A 693 -5.20 76.42 -32.93
C ASP A 693 -6.64 76.87 -32.67
N LEU A 694 -6.79 78.03 -32.02
CA LEU A 694 -8.09 78.57 -31.61
C LEU A 694 -8.61 79.64 -32.59
N THR A 695 -7.97 79.75 -33.75
CA THR A 695 -8.34 80.71 -34.80
C THR A 695 -9.56 80.19 -35.56
N VAL A 696 -10.63 80.99 -35.62
CA VAL A 696 -11.74 80.78 -36.55
C VAL A 696 -11.45 81.60 -37.81
N TYR A 697 -11.25 80.92 -38.94
CA TYR A 697 -10.76 81.53 -40.17
C TYR A 697 -11.90 82.08 -41.05
N SER A 698 -11.79 83.34 -41.45
CA SER A 698 -12.71 84.04 -42.36
C SER A 698 -12.26 83.98 -43.82
N LYS A 699 -13.14 84.33 -44.77
CA LYS A 699 -12.87 84.42 -46.22
C LYS A 699 -11.61 85.24 -46.58
N SER A 700 -11.29 86.27 -45.77
CA SER A 700 -10.13 87.16 -45.95
C SER A 700 -8.87 86.73 -45.18
N SER A 701 -8.91 85.61 -44.46
CA SER A 701 -7.80 85.15 -43.60
C SER A 701 -6.64 84.55 -44.40
N SER A 702 -5.57 85.32 -44.58
CA SER A 702 -4.38 84.96 -45.37
C SER A 702 -3.41 83.96 -44.70
N GLY A 703 -3.75 83.42 -43.53
CA GLY A 703 -2.88 82.56 -42.71
C GLY A 703 -3.31 81.09 -42.55
N LEU A 704 -4.30 80.61 -43.32
CA LEU A 704 -4.77 79.22 -43.22
C LEU A 704 -3.87 78.27 -44.01
N ASP A 705 -3.00 77.55 -43.31
CA ASP A 705 -2.19 76.45 -43.86
C ASP A 705 -2.93 75.11 -43.74
N LEU A 706 -3.43 74.62 -44.87
CA LEU A 706 -4.15 73.34 -44.96
C LEU A 706 -3.22 72.11 -44.96
N SER A 707 -1.89 72.27 -45.08
CA SER A 707 -0.95 71.14 -44.98
C SER A 707 -0.83 70.59 -43.55
N ARG A 708 -1.28 71.36 -42.55
CA ARG A 708 -1.40 70.96 -41.14
C ARG A 708 -2.57 70.01 -40.85
N LEU A 709 -3.47 69.78 -41.82
CA LEU A 709 -4.64 68.91 -41.65
C LEU A 709 -4.26 67.44 -41.70
N LEU A 710 -4.82 66.67 -40.77
CA LEU A 710 -4.52 65.26 -40.56
C LEU A 710 -5.67 64.36 -40.97
N ASN A 711 -5.33 63.30 -41.71
CA ASN A 711 -6.21 62.14 -41.93
C ASN A 711 -5.83 60.94 -41.05
N SER A 712 -4.62 60.92 -40.49
CA SER A 712 -4.13 59.86 -39.60
C SER A 712 -3.11 60.39 -38.59
N VAL A 713 -2.87 59.63 -37.51
CA VAL A 713 -1.81 59.88 -36.51
C VAL A 713 -1.05 58.61 -36.16
N GLN A 714 0.21 58.77 -35.76
CA GLN A 714 1.03 57.69 -35.25
C GLN A 714 0.97 57.64 -33.72
N VAL A 715 0.55 56.49 -33.19
CA VAL A 715 0.69 56.11 -31.78
C VAL A 715 1.99 55.32 -31.64
N ILE A 716 2.82 55.65 -30.65
CA ILE A 716 4.13 55.01 -30.44
C ILE A 716 4.25 54.46 -29.03
N ASP A 717 4.22 55.33 -28.02
CA ASP A 717 4.52 55.02 -26.62
C ASP A 717 3.56 55.68 -25.61
N LYS A 718 2.59 56.46 -26.11
CA LYS A 718 1.69 57.32 -25.34
C LYS A 718 0.40 57.64 -26.11
N ASP A 719 -0.58 58.16 -25.39
CA ASP A 719 -1.81 58.72 -25.95
C ASP A 719 -1.53 59.95 -26.85
N VAL A 720 -2.39 60.15 -27.84
CA VAL A 720 -2.31 61.25 -28.81
C VAL A 720 -3.57 62.11 -28.72
N THR A 721 -3.43 63.43 -28.79
CA THR A 721 -4.56 64.35 -28.91
C THR A 721 -4.51 65.06 -30.26
N VAL A 722 -5.64 65.08 -30.97
CA VAL A 722 -5.84 65.92 -32.16
C VAL A 722 -6.84 67.03 -31.88
N TYR A 723 -6.73 68.12 -32.62
CA TYR A 723 -7.36 69.40 -32.31
C TYR A 723 -8.21 69.89 -33.50
N ALA A 724 -9.44 70.34 -33.27
CA ALA A 724 -10.33 70.79 -34.34
C ALA A 724 -9.96 72.18 -34.88
N LEU A 725 -10.07 72.36 -36.20
CA LEU A 725 -9.85 73.64 -36.89
C LEU A 725 -11.17 74.16 -37.48
N TRP A 726 -11.39 75.46 -37.39
CA TRP A 726 -12.70 76.09 -37.59
C TRP A 726 -12.64 77.29 -38.55
N GLY A 727 -13.74 77.55 -39.27
CA GLY A 727 -13.88 78.74 -40.11
C GLY A 727 -15.32 79.21 -40.23
N LEU A 728 -15.50 80.48 -40.59
CA LEU A 728 -16.82 81.08 -40.78
C LEU A 728 -17.50 80.52 -42.04
N ASP A 729 -18.80 80.31 -41.95
CA ASP A 729 -19.73 79.98 -43.05
C ASP A 729 -20.81 81.08 -43.10
N GLU A 730 -20.48 82.16 -43.80
CA GLU A 730 -21.29 83.38 -43.93
C GLU A 730 -22.54 83.17 -44.83
N ASN A 731 -22.56 82.10 -45.63
CA ASN A 731 -23.65 81.81 -46.56
C ASN A 731 -24.49 80.56 -46.21
N GLY A 732 -24.08 79.79 -45.21
CA GLY A 732 -24.85 78.70 -44.60
C GLY A 732 -24.83 77.39 -45.39
N ASN A 733 -23.76 77.11 -46.15
CA ASN A 733 -23.69 75.93 -47.02
C ASN A 733 -23.03 74.69 -46.37
N GLY A 734 -22.48 74.83 -45.15
CA GLY A 734 -21.78 73.77 -44.41
C GLY A 734 -20.28 73.66 -44.72
N VAL A 735 -19.71 74.62 -45.44
CA VAL A 735 -18.28 74.74 -45.77
C VAL A 735 -17.83 76.15 -45.41
N ALA A 736 -16.65 76.28 -44.78
CA ALA A 736 -16.14 77.60 -44.41
C ALA A 736 -15.74 78.42 -45.65
N ASP A 737 -16.08 79.71 -45.71
CA ASP A 737 -15.81 80.61 -46.85
C ASP A 737 -14.32 80.68 -47.23
N VAL A 738 -13.44 80.50 -46.25
CA VAL A 738 -11.98 80.44 -46.42
C VAL A 738 -11.50 79.25 -47.26
N LEU A 739 -12.40 78.30 -47.55
CA LEU A 739 -12.17 77.13 -48.40
C LEU A 739 -12.85 77.23 -49.78
N GLU A 740 -13.81 78.13 -49.98
CA GLU A 740 -14.64 78.11 -51.21
C GLU A 740 -13.87 78.38 -52.50
N ASN A 741 -12.80 79.19 -52.43
CA ASN A 741 -11.88 79.42 -53.55
C ASN A 741 -10.69 78.44 -53.56
N LYS A 742 -10.84 77.26 -52.94
CA LYS A 742 -9.79 76.24 -52.81
C LYS A 742 -10.36 74.85 -53.01
N ALA A 743 -9.56 73.98 -53.62
CA ALA A 743 -9.74 72.54 -53.62
C ALA A 743 -8.58 71.91 -52.83
N LEU A 744 -8.92 71.17 -51.77
CA LEU A 744 -7.99 70.27 -51.11
C LEU A 744 -8.01 68.93 -51.86
N LEU A 745 -6.88 68.58 -52.44
CA LEU A 745 -6.65 67.31 -53.12
C LEU A 745 -5.82 66.41 -52.20
N VAL A 746 -6.37 65.24 -51.87
CA VAL A 746 -5.74 64.25 -51.00
C VAL A 746 -5.24 63.09 -51.86
N PHE A 747 -3.98 62.72 -51.68
CA PHE A 747 -3.40 61.51 -52.25
C PHE A 747 -3.18 60.50 -51.13
N ARG A 748 -3.72 59.30 -51.29
CA ARG A 748 -3.61 58.18 -50.34
C ARG A 748 -2.87 57.01 -50.98
N VAL A 749 -2.12 56.23 -50.18
CA VAL A 749 -1.57 54.94 -50.60
C VAL A 749 -2.17 53.83 -49.74
N VAL A 750 -2.63 52.76 -50.38
CA VAL A 750 -3.23 51.58 -49.73
C VAL A 750 -2.42 50.35 -50.09
N ASN A 751 -2.15 49.50 -49.09
CA ASN A 751 -1.29 48.32 -49.21
C ASN A 751 0.15 48.62 -49.69
N GLY A 752 0.64 49.83 -49.41
CA GLY A 752 1.98 50.28 -49.81
C GLY A 752 2.53 51.44 -48.98
N THR A 753 3.62 52.00 -49.48
CA THR A 753 4.30 53.22 -49.01
C THR A 753 4.49 54.21 -50.16
N TRP A 754 4.70 55.49 -49.83
CA TRP A 754 5.24 56.46 -50.78
C TRP A 754 6.73 56.17 -51.10
N ALA A 755 7.29 56.87 -52.08
CA ALA A 755 8.69 56.70 -52.50
C ALA A 755 9.71 56.83 -51.34
N ASP A 756 9.42 57.70 -50.37
CA ASP A 756 10.20 57.95 -49.15
C ASP A 756 10.01 56.91 -48.03
N GLY A 757 9.08 55.95 -48.19
CA GLY A 757 8.76 54.93 -47.18
C GLY A 757 7.70 55.33 -46.16
N SER A 758 7.11 56.53 -46.24
CA SER A 758 6.00 56.94 -45.37
C SER A 758 4.65 56.36 -45.82
N HIS A 759 3.68 56.31 -44.88
CA HIS A 759 2.32 55.79 -45.10
C HIS A 759 1.20 56.84 -44.97
N GLY A 760 1.48 58.03 -44.43
CA GLY A 760 0.44 59.07 -44.23
C GLY A 760 0.02 59.72 -45.54
N ASP A 761 -1.25 60.13 -45.67
CA ASP A 761 -1.76 60.82 -46.86
C ASP A 761 -0.94 62.09 -47.17
N LYS A 762 -0.83 62.43 -48.45
CA LYS A 762 -0.19 63.68 -48.93
C LYS A 762 -1.26 64.62 -49.47
N THR A 763 -1.14 65.92 -49.20
CA THR A 763 -2.17 66.91 -49.56
C THR A 763 -1.61 68.03 -50.44
N VAL A 764 -2.44 68.51 -51.36
CA VAL A 764 -2.15 69.61 -52.28
C VAL A 764 -3.35 70.57 -52.28
N VAL A 765 -3.09 71.87 -52.25
CA VAL A 765 -4.12 72.91 -52.30
C VAL A 765 -4.10 73.57 -53.67
N VAL A 766 -5.19 73.44 -54.41
CA VAL A 766 -5.40 74.11 -55.69
C VAL A 766 -6.31 75.32 -55.48
N LEU A 767 -5.90 76.50 -55.96
CA LEU A 767 -6.77 77.68 -55.97
C LEU A 767 -7.84 77.55 -57.07
N LEU A 768 -9.06 78.01 -56.77
CA LEU A 768 -10.20 77.99 -57.69
C LEU A 768 -10.54 79.41 -58.13
N GLU A 769 -10.43 79.68 -59.42
CA GLU A 769 -10.95 80.89 -60.09
C GLU A 769 -12.25 80.52 -60.81
N ASP A 770 -13.33 81.28 -60.60
CA ASP A 770 -14.69 80.97 -61.06
C ASP A 770 -15.13 79.50 -60.82
N GLY A 771 -14.71 78.93 -59.67
CA GLY A 771 -15.02 77.57 -59.25
C GLY A 771 -14.15 76.47 -59.89
N LYS A 772 -13.09 76.83 -60.61
CA LYS A 772 -12.20 75.90 -61.32
C LYS A 772 -10.72 76.15 -61.03
N GLY A 773 -9.96 75.06 -60.91
CA GLY A 773 -8.52 75.10 -60.70
C GLY A 773 -7.77 74.04 -61.49
N THR A 774 -6.44 74.05 -61.38
CA THR A 774 -5.55 73.15 -62.10
C THR A 774 -4.59 72.48 -61.12
N LEU A 775 -4.55 71.14 -61.09
CA LEU A 775 -3.53 70.36 -60.40
C LEU A 775 -2.26 70.30 -61.28
N SER A 776 -1.08 70.57 -60.73
CA SER A 776 0.17 70.42 -61.46
C SER A 776 0.57 68.95 -61.61
N ASN A 777 1.10 68.58 -62.77
CA ASN A 777 1.78 67.29 -62.97
C ASN A 777 2.95 67.06 -62.00
N ALA A 778 3.54 68.12 -61.44
CA ALA A 778 4.62 68.01 -60.45
C ALA A 778 4.11 67.67 -59.03
N ASP A 779 2.83 67.96 -58.75
CA ASP A 779 2.24 67.79 -57.42
C ASP A 779 1.58 66.41 -57.24
N VAL A 780 1.41 65.65 -58.33
CA VAL A 780 0.96 64.25 -58.31
C VAL A 780 2.08 63.36 -57.76
N PRO A 781 1.89 62.65 -56.62
CA PRO A 781 2.92 61.77 -56.08
C PRO A 781 3.23 60.60 -57.03
N THR A 782 4.49 60.17 -57.04
CA THR A 782 4.98 59.05 -57.86
C THR A 782 5.96 58.18 -57.07
N GLY A 783 6.33 57.01 -57.61
CA GLY A 783 7.36 56.14 -57.04
C GLY A 783 6.94 55.35 -55.79
N MET A 784 5.65 55.15 -55.58
CA MET A 784 5.08 54.31 -54.53
C MET A 784 5.66 52.89 -54.57
N LYS A 785 5.61 52.18 -53.43
CA LYS A 785 6.13 50.80 -53.29
C LYS A 785 5.07 49.91 -52.63
N PRO A 786 4.89 48.65 -53.06
CA PRO A 786 3.97 47.72 -52.42
C PRO A 786 4.48 47.30 -51.03
N ASN A 787 3.56 46.98 -50.13
CA ASN A 787 3.85 46.22 -48.93
C ASN A 787 4.05 44.73 -49.29
N GLN A 788 4.65 43.97 -48.37
CA GLN A 788 4.88 42.53 -48.57
C GLN A 788 3.56 41.79 -48.84
N ASN A 789 3.55 40.93 -49.87
CA ASN A 789 2.39 40.20 -50.40
C ASN A 789 1.36 41.03 -51.20
N TYR A 790 1.74 42.20 -51.72
CA TYR A 790 0.91 43.02 -52.63
C TYR A 790 1.65 43.37 -53.93
N THR A 791 0.91 43.55 -55.03
CA THR A 791 1.43 43.84 -56.38
C THR A 791 0.51 44.80 -57.16
N ASN A 792 0.81 45.10 -58.42
CA ASN A 792 -0.09 45.81 -59.36
C ASN A 792 -0.64 47.17 -58.86
N GLY A 793 0.27 48.07 -58.49
CA GLY A 793 -0.08 49.41 -58.03
C GLY A 793 -0.80 50.24 -59.11
N HIS A 794 -1.97 50.79 -58.78
CA HIS A 794 -2.78 51.62 -59.68
C HIS A 794 -3.55 52.71 -58.91
N TRP A 795 -3.93 53.79 -59.60
CA TRP A 795 -4.88 54.78 -59.07
C TRP A 795 -6.32 54.26 -59.23
N ASP A 796 -7.17 54.50 -58.23
CA ASP A 796 -8.63 54.32 -58.33
C ASP A 796 -9.26 55.25 -59.39
N GLN A 797 -8.80 56.49 -59.44
CA GLN A 797 -9.10 57.49 -60.45
C GLN A 797 -7.80 58.21 -60.81
N THR A 798 -7.44 58.26 -62.09
CA THR A 798 -6.21 58.93 -62.54
C THR A 798 -6.28 60.43 -62.21
N PRO A 799 -5.29 61.01 -61.49
CA PRO A 799 -5.28 62.43 -61.17
C PRO A 799 -5.38 63.33 -62.40
N ASP A 800 -6.42 64.16 -62.45
CA ASP A 800 -6.68 65.04 -63.59
C ASP A 800 -5.87 66.35 -63.44
N THR A 801 -4.91 66.54 -64.32
CA THR A 801 -4.03 67.72 -64.37
C THR A 801 -4.37 68.68 -65.51
N THR A 802 -5.57 68.55 -66.09
CA THR A 802 -6.05 69.41 -67.18
C THR A 802 -6.33 70.82 -66.65
N VAL A 803 -6.09 71.84 -67.47
CA VAL A 803 -6.31 73.24 -67.06
C VAL A 803 -7.80 73.47 -66.76
N GLY A 804 -8.11 73.77 -65.50
CA GLY A 804 -9.48 74.05 -65.04
C GLY A 804 -10.38 72.82 -64.85
N SER A 805 -9.83 71.60 -64.71
CA SER A 805 -10.64 70.38 -64.43
C SER A 805 -10.97 70.19 -62.95
N ILE A 806 -10.18 70.74 -62.03
CA ILE A 806 -10.43 70.61 -60.59
C ILE A 806 -11.59 71.52 -60.18
N SER A 807 -12.68 70.95 -59.67
CA SER A 807 -13.79 71.68 -59.08
C SER A 807 -14.13 71.09 -57.70
N GLY A 808 -13.70 71.76 -56.63
CA GLY A 808 -13.87 71.29 -55.26
C GLY A 808 -12.90 70.19 -54.82
N ASN A 809 -13.04 69.73 -53.57
CA ASN A 809 -12.14 68.75 -52.96
C ASN A 809 -12.25 67.36 -53.59
N HIS A 810 -11.13 66.64 -53.67
CA HIS A 810 -11.09 65.28 -54.21
C HIS A 810 -10.08 64.40 -53.45
N THR A 811 -10.21 63.08 -53.56
CA THR A 811 -9.23 62.12 -53.01
C THR A 811 -8.89 61.08 -54.07
N TYR A 812 -7.61 60.99 -54.39
CA TYR A 812 -7.05 59.98 -55.29
C TYR A 812 -6.35 58.91 -54.44
N THR A 813 -6.65 57.63 -54.67
CA THR A 813 -6.11 56.50 -53.92
C THR A 813 -5.23 55.64 -54.81
N TYR A 814 -3.96 55.48 -54.47
CA TYR A 814 -3.06 54.53 -55.11
C TYR A 814 -3.13 53.20 -54.34
N LEU A 815 -3.74 52.17 -54.93
CA LEU A 815 -3.92 50.86 -54.31
C LEU A 815 -2.97 49.83 -54.91
N TYR A 816 -2.47 48.92 -54.07
CA TYR A 816 -1.88 47.66 -54.51
C TYR A 816 -2.84 46.49 -54.25
N ASP A 817 -3.01 45.64 -55.26
CA ASP A 817 -3.77 44.38 -55.19
C ASP A 817 -3.06 43.36 -54.30
N THR A 818 -3.82 42.47 -53.65
CA THR A 818 -3.25 41.27 -53.02
C THR A 818 -2.53 40.43 -54.07
N ALA A 819 -1.31 40.00 -53.76
CA ALA A 819 -0.56 39.09 -54.63
C ALA A 819 -1.33 37.76 -54.77
N ALA A 820 -1.82 37.47 -55.98
CA ALA A 820 -2.61 36.28 -56.22
C ALA A 820 -1.80 35.01 -55.93
N SER A 821 -2.24 34.22 -54.95
CA SER A 821 -1.71 32.87 -54.73
C SER A 821 -2.03 32.00 -55.96
N VAL A 822 -1.04 31.27 -56.45
CA VAL A 822 -1.15 30.44 -57.66
C VAL A 822 -2.24 29.38 -57.48
N PRO A 823 -3.37 29.43 -58.22
CA PRO A 823 -4.45 28.46 -58.06
C PRO A 823 -4.16 27.19 -58.85
N SER A 824 -4.12 26.04 -58.18
CA SER A 824 -3.89 24.73 -58.81
C SER A 824 -5.15 24.17 -59.48
N THR A 825 -5.44 24.65 -60.69
CA THR A 825 -6.36 24.04 -61.70
C THR A 825 -7.88 24.00 -61.35
N PRO A 826 -8.78 23.87 -62.36
CA PRO A 826 -10.10 24.51 -62.29
C PRO A 826 -11.27 23.62 -61.87
N GLN A 827 -12.36 24.29 -61.44
CA GLN A 827 -13.70 23.72 -61.33
C GLN A 827 -14.30 23.38 -62.71
N ASN A 828 -15.34 22.53 -62.72
CA ASN A 828 -16.35 22.46 -63.78
C ASN A 828 -17.77 22.52 -63.16
N PRO A 829 -18.81 22.91 -63.91
CA PRO A 829 -19.96 23.63 -63.34
C PRO A 829 -21.20 22.77 -62.96
N PRO A 830 -22.12 23.32 -62.15
CA PRO A 830 -23.51 22.85 -62.02
C PRO A 830 -24.35 23.19 -63.29
N PRO A 831 -25.63 22.76 -63.45
CA PRO A 831 -26.56 22.23 -62.43
C PRO A 831 -27.43 21.00 -62.83
N SER A 832 -28.07 20.35 -61.84
CA SER A 832 -29.51 19.96 -61.84
C SER A 832 -29.90 19.09 -60.62
N LYS A 833 -31.21 18.85 -60.47
CA LYS A 833 -31.90 17.97 -59.49
C LYS A 833 -32.89 17.09 -60.30
N PRO A 834 -33.45 15.97 -59.79
CA PRO A 834 -33.21 15.26 -58.51
C PRO A 834 -33.09 13.72 -58.66
N ALA A 835 -33.27 12.99 -57.54
CA ALA A 835 -33.75 11.59 -57.39
C ALA A 835 -32.75 10.40 -57.22
N ALA A 836 -32.65 9.94 -55.96
CA ALA A 836 -32.91 8.57 -55.44
C ALA A 836 -32.12 7.30 -55.90
N VAL A 837 -32.13 6.30 -54.99
CA VAL A 837 -31.88 4.84 -55.16
C VAL A 837 -30.42 4.30 -55.09
N SER A 838 -30.05 3.89 -53.86
CA SER A 838 -29.34 2.64 -53.43
C SER A 838 -28.01 2.11 -54.01
N ALA A 839 -27.16 1.67 -53.06
CA ALA A 839 -26.43 0.38 -52.99
C ALA A 839 -25.02 0.19 -53.60
N SER A 840 -24.37 -0.87 -53.08
CA SER A 840 -23.10 -1.55 -53.46
C SER A 840 -21.74 -0.93 -53.11
N THR A 841 -20.99 -1.70 -52.30
CA THR A 841 -19.53 -1.80 -52.17
C THR A 841 -19.01 -2.95 -53.09
N PRO A 842 -17.74 -3.42 -53.09
CA PRO A 842 -16.46 -2.94 -52.50
C PRO A 842 -15.28 -2.95 -53.52
N GLN A 843 -14.02 -2.95 -53.03
CA GLN A 843 -12.76 -3.37 -53.71
C GLN A 843 -12.16 -2.43 -54.78
N THR A 844 -10.85 -2.38 -55.07
CA THR A 844 -9.55 -2.84 -54.45
C THR A 844 -8.41 -2.12 -55.19
N GLY A 845 -7.22 -1.92 -54.59
CA GLY A 845 -6.02 -1.58 -55.38
C GLY A 845 -4.89 -0.79 -54.70
N ASP A 846 -4.11 -1.46 -53.86
CA ASP A 846 -2.67 -1.17 -53.66
C ASP A 846 -1.90 -1.77 -54.90
N PRO A 847 -0.58 -1.58 -55.21
CA PRO A 847 0.52 -1.38 -54.24
C PRO A 847 1.88 -0.74 -54.73
N PHE A 848 2.95 -0.89 -53.90
CA PHE A 848 4.42 -0.78 -54.18
C PHE A 848 5.07 0.62 -54.40
N ASN A 849 6.30 0.95 -53.94
CA ASN A 849 7.19 0.38 -52.88
C ASN A 849 8.48 1.23 -52.59
N ILE A 850 9.30 0.75 -51.63
CA ILE A 850 10.76 0.98 -51.40
C ILE A 850 11.10 2.35 -50.79
N VAL A 851 11.53 2.44 -49.51
CA VAL A 851 12.88 2.17 -48.90
C VAL A 851 12.70 1.93 -47.37
N LEU A 852 13.37 1.07 -46.58
CA LEU A 852 14.51 0.12 -46.73
C LEU A 852 14.33 -1.17 -45.85
N LEU A 853 15.32 -1.52 -45.02
CA LEU A 853 15.62 -2.74 -44.21
C LEU A 853 16.29 -2.25 -42.89
N LEU A 854 16.50 -2.97 -41.77
CA LEU A 854 16.09 -4.22 -41.08
C LEU A 854 16.67 -4.14 -39.62
N GLY A 855 16.34 -4.94 -38.60
CA GLY A 855 15.33 -6.01 -38.44
C GLY A 855 15.42 -6.70 -37.04
N LEU A 856 14.26 -7.09 -36.50
CA LEU A 856 13.89 -8.37 -35.82
C LEU A 856 15.02 -9.34 -35.34
N LEU A 857 14.98 -10.05 -34.18
CA LEU A 857 13.91 -10.42 -33.22
C LEU A 857 14.49 -10.90 -31.84
N LEU A 858 13.62 -10.97 -30.81
CA LEU A 858 13.57 -11.89 -29.64
C LEU A 858 14.82 -12.32 -28.85
N ALA A 859 14.73 -12.24 -27.51
CA ALA A 859 14.65 -13.40 -26.60
C ALA A 859 14.35 -12.98 -25.13
N SER A 860 14.10 -13.93 -24.24
CA SER A 860 13.64 -13.70 -22.85
C SER A 860 14.45 -14.46 -21.78
N CYS A 861 14.41 -13.94 -20.54
CA CYS A 861 14.70 -14.60 -19.26
C CYS A 861 16.16 -14.77 -18.75
N THR A 862 16.24 -14.83 -17.41
CA THR A 862 17.36 -15.22 -16.52
C THR A 862 18.54 -14.25 -16.31
N GLY A 863 19.10 -14.24 -15.08
CA GLY A 863 20.56 -14.35 -14.97
C GLY A 863 21.41 -13.35 -14.16
N LEU A 864 21.00 -12.94 -12.96
CA LEU A 864 21.85 -12.69 -11.76
C LEU A 864 23.30 -12.06 -11.86
N LEU A 865 23.53 -11.09 -10.96
CA LEU A 865 24.76 -10.86 -10.13
C LEU A 865 25.90 -9.89 -10.56
N LEU A 866 26.42 -9.19 -9.52
CA LEU A 866 27.74 -8.53 -9.34
C LEU A 866 28.10 -7.29 -10.22
N THR A 867 28.02 -6.02 -9.77
CA THR A 867 28.61 -5.26 -8.61
C THR A 867 29.98 -4.62 -8.91
N ILE A 868 30.27 -3.47 -8.25
CA ILE A 868 31.53 -2.68 -8.14
C ILE A 868 31.66 -1.45 -9.08
N VAL A 869 31.99 -0.20 -8.64
CA VAL A 869 31.80 0.54 -7.35
C VAL A 869 32.19 2.04 -7.53
N ILE A 870 32.08 2.89 -6.47
CA ILE A 870 32.54 4.31 -6.35
C ILE A 870 31.65 5.35 -7.09
N ARG A 871 31.27 6.53 -6.52
CA ARG A 871 31.87 7.31 -5.41
C ARG A 871 30.87 8.01 -4.46
N LEU A 872 30.76 7.48 -3.23
CA LEU A 872 30.70 8.17 -1.93
C LEU A 872 30.46 9.70 -1.84
N ARG A 873 29.50 10.08 -0.98
CA ARG A 873 29.84 10.84 0.26
C ARG A 873 28.87 10.53 1.41
N LYS A 874 29.36 10.69 2.65
CA LYS A 874 28.65 10.37 3.90
C LYS A 874 27.82 11.56 4.39
N ASN A 875 26.79 11.27 5.19
CA ASN A 875 26.75 11.75 6.59
C ASN A 875 25.99 10.76 7.49
N LYS A 876 26.19 10.88 8.80
CA LYS A 876 25.53 10.13 9.89
C LYS A 876 25.12 11.16 10.96
N CYS A 877 24.37 10.68 11.96
CA CYS A 877 23.81 11.42 13.10
C CYS A 877 22.56 12.25 12.74
N ASN A 878 21.50 12.27 13.57
CA ASN A 878 21.25 11.49 14.80
C ASN A 878 20.20 10.40 14.55
#